data_AF-A0A8J3PBQ0-F1
#
_entry.id   AF-A0A8J3PBQ0-F1
#
_cell.length_a   1.000
_cell.length_b   1.000
_cell.length_c   1.000
_cell.angle_alpha   90.00
_cell.angle_beta   90.00
_cell.angle_gamma   90.00
#
_symmetry.space_group_name_H-M   'P 1'
#
loop_
_entity.id
_entity.type
_entity.pdbx_description
1 polymer ?
#
loop_
_entity_poly.entity_id
_entity_poly.type
_entity_poly.pdbx_seq_one_letter_code
_entity_poly.pdbx_strand_id
1 'polypeptide(L)'
;MPSRRRIHPLLIALTALSATAATALPQPAVAALPAAGAGPDGVVTGPDYVDTPTSTRPVAPGVTLTSFDRYDARGFLRADALSVDLSGSATVDYVFPGAVAATQPLSQQLAARDDKRVVGAVNGDFFDINNSGAAQGVGIQGGELIQAPIAGHHKAVGFTTGDVGRLVEVYFEGTATPDGGASLALSGFNTHVLGANAVGVYTGLWGDFSRTRPVTGANRVTEVVLRDGAVESVSATPGSGPLADGTQVLLGREAGADALAALTPGTRVAVSYRPRSSDGGELSTAIGGNAWLLRGGQLADGAVVDSDNPRTAVGFDATGTKMYLLTVDGRQADSHGLTLRDLAVMMQRLGAHDALNLDGGGSSTLLAREPGATAPQIENAPSDGSERPTPNGLAVLSPVGTGRLTGYWVETATAPMTAPTLNDVRGGRPDRVFPGHSRRLTAAGFDETYGPAAGTPSWKVFPVLSGRVADGSFRGLLPGEATVTAYRGSASGQLTMTVLNRLERISPTTGRLSLAGTGSTGSFGVLGFDRDALSAPIEADEVSLRYDTSIVDIAPDGAGGFRVTGKADGGTVVELTVDGTTTRVGVTVGSREVVVANFDDAAAWKCTTARASCAVSAVAGRDGLGLRMSYDFTQSTGTRTSYATPPALIELPGQPLAVSMWVNPEAGRGEWARLQVYDATGALVPAFSGPYLTSTGWQKIEFPVPAGLQHPLKFRWFYPAEIKPDASYTNAIVIDDLAVKLPATIDVPADPAYRRDFVIRDGAAADEPWRFAVMSDAQFVARNPDSDLVRNARRTLREIKAAAPDFLVINGDFVDEAAPADIALAKQILDEELGGTLPYYYVPGNHEIMGPGNLDNWRAVFGETHRVVDHRGTRLVMLDSSRGTLRGGGFDQVLMLRQALDEAADDPAVGSVAVFFHHPPRDPTPVQASELAEAKEVATVERWLADFQWASGKGAAMVNSHVGTFAASEVDGVAYLINGNSGKAPSTSPAEGGFTGWTMIGVDPVSPLEWLVPRLFPQAGVADWFHAEIRPHVDTLDLSAPETLAVGASGPVSAVVTQAGRAVPVAYPVSADWAGTVHIGPVRTAPRDAVAAYDLATGRLTALRQGTATLTVTVNGVTATATVTVP
;
A
#
# COMPACT_ATOMS: atom_id res chain seq x y z
N MET A 1 -1.49 -51.49 -1.16
CA MET A 1 -2.83 -51.39 -0.52
C MET A 1 -2.70 -51.65 0.97
N PRO A 2 -3.08 -50.67 1.79
CA PRO A 2 -4.24 -50.81 2.66
C PRO A 2 -5.41 -50.01 2.07
N SER A 3 -6.59 -50.52 2.34
CA SER A 3 -7.87 -50.10 1.78
C SER A 3 -8.17 -48.61 1.99
N ARG A 4 -8.67 -47.98 0.92
CA ARG A 4 -9.50 -46.77 0.98
C ARG A 4 -10.47 -46.88 2.16
N ARG A 5 -10.30 -46.07 3.19
CA ARG A 5 -11.47 -45.57 3.92
C ARG A 5 -12.10 -44.54 3.02
N ARG A 6 -12.91 -45.01 2.06
CA ARG A 6 -13.97 -44.19 1.49
C ARG A 6 -14.79 -43.74 2.68
N ILE A 7 -14.69 -42.47 3.05
CA ILE A 7 -15.77 -41.81 3.78
C ILE A 7 -16.99 -42.09 2.90
N HIS A 8 -17.86 -42.97 3.37
CA HIS A 8 -19.17 -43.11 2.76
C HIS A 8 -19.75 -41.69 2.78
N PRO A 9 -20.24 -41.15 1.65
CA PRO A 9 -21.14 -40.02 1.76
C PRO A 9 -22.27 -40.56 2.64
N LEU A 10 -22.37 -40.04 3.87
CA LEU A 10 -23.59 -40.19 4.61
C LEU A 10 -24.60 -39.54 3.67
N LEU A 11 -25.41 -40.37 3.00
CA LEU A 11 -26.62 -39.91 2.34
C LEU A 11 -27.37 -39.19 3.47
N ILE A 12 -27.25 -37.87 3.53
CA ILE A 12 -28.27 -37.05 4.13
C ILE A 12 -29.45 -37.29 3.20
N ALA A 13 -30.27 -38.26 3.58
CA ALA A 13 -31.59 -38.39 3.02
C ALA A 13 -32.23 -37.01 3.18
N LEU A 14 -32.39 -36.30 2.07
CA LEU A 14 -33.37 -35.23 1.98
C LEU A 14 -34.73 -35.91 2.22
N THR A 15 -35.10 -36.08 3.47
CA THR A 15 -36.50 -36.14 3.83
C THR A 15 -37.05 -34.77 3.47
N ALA A 16 -37.71 -34.71 2.32
CA ALA A 16 -38.61 -33.63 1.98
C ALA A 16 -39.65 -33.55 3.11
N LEU A 17 -39.40 -32.71 4.10
CA LEU A 17 -40.48 -32.15 4.90
C LEU A 17 -41.24 -31.25 3.91
N SER A 18 -42.36 -31.78 3.43
CA SER A 18 -43.45 -30.99 2.89
C SER A 18 -43.85 -29.96 3.94
N ALA A 19 -43.22 -28.79 3.87
CA ALA A 19 -43.67 -27.60 4.55
C ALA A 19 -45.02 -27.25 3.94
N THR A 20 -46.09 -27.57 4.68
CA THR A 20 -47.40 -26.98 4.46
C THR A 20 -47.22 -25.47 4.30
N ALA A 21 -47.63 -24.96 3.15
CA ALA A 21 -47.63 -23.54 2.83
C ALA A 21 -48.39 -22.77 3.92
N ALA A 22 -47.65 -22.25 4.89
CA ALA A 22 -48.09 -21.11 5.67
C ALA A 22 -48.02 -19.93 4.71
N THR A 23 -49.17 -19.44 4.28
CA THR A 23 -49.33 -18.20 3.53
C THR A 23 -48.58 -17.09 4.27
N ALA A 24 -47.37 -16.78 3.81
CA ALA A 24 -46.64 -15.59 4.21
C ALA A 24 -47.50 -14.40 3.78
N LEU A 25 -48.03 -13.66 4.76
CA LEU A 25 -48.61 -12.35 4.52
C LEU A 25 -47.53 -11.49 3.83
N PRO A 26 -47.87 -10.74 2.78
CA PRO A 26 -46.91 -9.87 2.11
C PRO A 26 -46.37 -8.86 3.13
N GLN A 27 -45.11 -9.01 3.53
CA GLN A 27 -44.40 -7.93 4.19
C GLN A 27 -44.21 -6.81 3.14
N PRO A 28 -44.51 -5.54 3.47
CA PRO A 28 -44.22 -4.45 2.56
C PRO A 28 -42.72 -4.45 2.29
N ALA A 29 -42.35 -4.39 1.00
CA ALA A 29 -40.98 -4.24 0.56
C ALA A 29 -40.43 -2.92 1.11
N VAL A 30 -39.74 -2.98 2.25
CA VAL A 30 -38.84 -1.91 2.68
C VAL A 30 -37.59 -2.07 1.82
N ALA A 31 -37.28 -1.06 1.02
CA ALA A 31 -36.03 -1.02 0.26
C ALA A 31 -34.87 -1.33 1.22
N ALA A 32 -34.09 -2.38 0.95
CA ALA A 32 -32.92 -2.69 1.74
C ALA A 32 -31.96 -1.50 1.66
N LEU A 33 -31.67 -0.88 2.81
CA LEU A 33 -30.61 0.11 2.91
C LEU A 33 -29.28 -0.59 2.57
N PRO A 34 -28.35 0.07 1.87
CA PRO A 34 -27.02 -0.50 1.62
C PRO A 34 -26.38 -0.91 2.94
N ALA A 35 -25.89 -2.15 3.02
CA ALA A 35 -25.12 -2.61 4.17
C ALA A 35 -23.81 -1.82 4.26
N ALA A 36 -23.37 -1.56 5.49
CA ALA A 36 -22.00 -1.18 5.74
C ALA A 36 -21.13 -2.40 5.42
N GLY A 37 -20.38 -2.32 4.33
CA GLY A 37 -19.73 -3.48 3.72
C GLY A 37 -20.62 -4.24 2.74
N ALA A 38 -21.36 -3.55 1.85
CA ALA A 38 -21.53 -4.10 0.51
C ALA A 38 -20.12 -4.55 0.07
N GLY A 39 -19.93 -5.87 -0.05
CA GLY A 39 -18.64 -6.44 -0.44
C GLY A 39 -18.14 -5.68 -1.67
N PRO A 40 -16.82 -5.48 -1.79
CA PRO A 40 -16.34 -4.55 -2.78
C PRO A 40 -16.88 -4.96 -4.15
N ASP A 41 -17.34 -3.97 -4.94
CA ASP A 41 -17.70 -4.25 -6.32
C ASP A 41 -16.49 -4.93 -6.97
N GLY A 42 -16.76 -5.99 -7.72
CA GLY A 42 -15.71 -6.88 -8.25
C GLY A 42 -14.60 -6.12 -8.96
N VAL A 43 -13.43 -6.75 -9.08
CA VAL A 43 -12.28 -6.19 -9.78
C VAL A 43 -12.69 -5.75 -11.20
N VAL A 44 -12.52 -4.47 -11.52
CA VAL A 44 -12.86 -3.92 -12.84
C VAL A 44 -11.60 -3.83 -13.68
N THR A 45 -11.57 -4.57 -14.78
CA THR A 45 -10.43 -4.55 -15.71
C THR A 45 -10.74 -3.62 -16.87
N GLY A 46 -9.87 -2.62 -17.09
CA GLY A 46 -9.87 -1.80 -18.29
C GLY A 46 -8.87 -2.30 -19.33
N PRO A 47 -8.72 -1.58 -20.46
CA PRO A 47 -7.80 -1.99 -21.52
C PRO A 47 -6.32 -1.93 -21.11
N ASP A 48 -5.99 -1.08 -20.13
CA ASP A 48 -4.62 -0.74 -19.74
C ASP A 48 -4.44 -0.63 -18.20
N TYR A 49 -5.41 -1.08 -17.41
CA TYR A 49 -5.37 -1.04 -15.95
C TYR A 49 -6.28 -2.10 -15.31
N VAL A 50 -6.04 -2.38 -14.02
CA VAL A 50 -6.93 -3.16 -13.16
C VAL A 50 -7.32 -2.31 -11.95
N ASP A 51 -8.61 -2.04 -11.76
CA ASP A 51 -9.10 -1.42 -10.54
C ASP A 51 -9.24 -2.51 -9.46
N THR A 52 -8.56 -2.33 -8.35
CA THR A 52 -8.78 -3.14 -7.14
C THR A 52 -10.24 -3.01 -6.67
N PRO A 53 -10.73 -3.95 -5.85
CA PRO A 53 -12.13 -3.95 -5.44
C PRO A 53 -12.54 -2.59 -4.83
N THR A 54 -13.58 -1.96 -5.37
CA THR A 54 -13.96 -0.59 -5.00
C THR A 54 -14.86 -0.58 -3.76
N SER A 55 -14.68 0.39 -2.87
CA SER A 55 -15.58 0.62 -1.74
C SER A 55 -16.47 1.82 -2.02
N THR A 56 -17.79 1.63 -1.92
CA THR A 56 -18.76 2.73 -2.07
C THR A 56 -19.64 2.84 -0.82
N ARG A 57 -19.75 4.04 -0.26
CA ARG A 57 -20.61 4.32 0.90
C ARG A 57 -21.46 5.58 0.72
N PRO A 58 -22.69 5.62 1.25
CA PRO A 58 -23.45 6.86 1.33
C PRO A 58 -22.79 7.85 2.29
N VAL A 59 -22.91 9.14 1.98
CA VAL A 59 -22.45 10.27 2.82
C VAL A 59 -23.64 11.11 3.27
N ALA A 60 -24.58 11.34 2.35
CA ALA A 60 -25.87 12.00 2.54
C ALA A 60 -26.83 11.55 1.42
N PRO A 61 -28.14 11.84 1.47
CA PRO A 61 -29.05 11.58 0.36
C PRO A 61 -28.55 12.26 -0.92
N GLY A 62 -28.36 11.48 -1.99
CA GLY A 62 -27.80 11.96 -3.25
C GLY A 62 -26.28 12.18 -3.23
N VAL A 63 -25.57 11.84 -2.14
CA VAL A 63 -24.13 12.00 -2.01
C VAL A 63 -23.46 10.66 -1.65
N THR A 64 -22.55 10.18 -2.50
CA THR A 64 -21.83 8.92 -2.29
C THR A 64 -20.32 9.12 -2.43
N LEU A 65 -19.56 8.46 -1.56
CA LEU A 65 -18.11 8.35 -1.67
C LEU A 65 -17.76 7.00 -2.29
N THR A 66 -16.93 7.00 -3.32
CA THR A 66 -16.32 5.81 -3.90
C THR A 66 -14.80 5.91 -3.80
N SER A 67 -14.19 4.89 -3.23
CA SER A 67 -12.74 4.79 -3.02
C SER A 67 -12.20 3.56 -3.73
N PHE A 68 -11.10 3.72 -4.46
CA PHE A 68 -10.50 2.62 -5.21
C PHE A 68 -9.01 2.82 -5.41
N ASP A 69 -8.29 1.71 -5.57
CA ASP A 69 -6.94 1.73 -6.11
C ASP A 69 -6.96 1.22 -7.55
N ARG A 70 -6.17 1.85 -8.41
CA ARG A 70 -5.92 1.41 -9.78
C ARG A 70 -4.48 0.94 -9.89
N TYR A 71 -4.28 -0.19 -10.54
CA TYR A 71 -2.97 -0.70 -10.89
C TYR A 71 -2.80 -0.58 -12.41
N ASP A 72 -1.76 0.13 -12.87
CA ASP A 72 -1.43 0.31 -14.27
C ASP A 72 0.08 0.12 -14.53
N ALA A 73 0.53 0.30 -15.78
CA ALA A 73 1.94 0.12 -16.17
C ALA A 73 2.94 1.03 -15.40
N ARG A 74 2.48 2.13 -14.80
CA ARG A 74 3.29 3.05 -13.98
C ARG A 74 3.29 2.66 -12.50
N GLY A 75 2.41 1.77 -12.06
CA GLY A 75 2.29 1.32 -10.67
C GLY A 75 0.88 1.51 -10.12
N PHE A 76 0.76 1.68 -8.81
CA PHE A 76 -0.53 1.92 -8.16
C PHE A 76 -0.91 3.40 -8.14
N LEU A 77 -2.21 3.63 -8.13
CA LEU A 77 -2.87 4.92 -7.98
C LEU A 77 -3.99 4.78 -6.95
N ARG A 78 -4.09 5.71 -6.00
CA ARG A 78 -5.19 5.80 -5.04
C ARG A 78 -6.09 6.98 -5.40
N ALA A 79 -7.40 6.73 -5.48
CA ALA A 79 -8.38 7.76 -5.80
C ALA A 79 -9.63 7.66 -4.92
N ASP A 80 -10.18 8.82 -4.58
CA ASP A 80 -11.42 8.97 -3.82
C ASP A 80 -12.32 9.97 -4.56
N ALA A 81 -13.56 9.56 -4.84
CA ALA A 81 -14.51 10.32 -5.64
C ALA A 81 -15.83 10.51 -4.88
N LEU A 82 -16.23 11.77 -4.68
CA LEU A 82 -17.54 12.14 -4.17
C LEU A 82 -18.47 12.47 -5.35
N SER A 83 -19.53 11.68 -5.53
CA SER A 83 -20.61 11.98 -6.46
C SER A 83 -21.75 12.68 -5.73
N VAL A 84 -22.25 13.79 -6.28
CA VAL A 84 -23.27 14.66 -5.67
C VAL A 84 -24.40 14.89 -6.67
N ASP A 85 -25.62 14.54 -6.30
CA ASP A 85 -26.85 14.90 -7.01
C ASP A 85 -27.34 16.28 -6.56
N LEU A 86 -27.12 17.28 -7.42
CA LEU A 86 -27.51 18.68 -7.23
C LEU A 86 -28.97 18.94 -7.59
N SER A 87 -29.69 17.98 -8.20
CA SER A 87 -31.14 18.07 -8.38
C SER A 87 -31.92 17.72 -7.11
N GLY A 88 -31.23 17.10 -6.14
CA GLY A 88 -31.75 16.74 -4.83
C GLY A 88 -31.68 17.89 -3.83
N SER A 89 -31.33 17.55 -2.59
CA SER A 89 -31.27 18.51 -1.48
C SER A 89 -29.84 18.94 -1.12
N ALA A 90 -28.83 18.36 -1.78
CA ALA A 90 -27.44 18.71 -1.57
C ALA A 90 -27.09 20.02 -2.27
N THR A 91 -26.37 20.91 -1.58
CA THR A 91 -25.90 22.18 -2.12
C THR A 91 -24.39 22.35 -1.96
N VAL A 92 -23.81 23.36 -2.58
CA VAL A 92 -22.36 23.60 -2.58
C VAL A 92 -22.05 25.03 -2.13
N ASP A 93 -21.08 25.19 -1.24
CA ASP A 93 -20.66 26.50 -0.74
C ASP A 93 -19.12 26.64 -0.76
N TYR A 94 -18.67 27.89 -0.83
CA TYR A 94 -17.27 28.26 -0.73
C TYR A 94 -16.86 28.28 0.74
N VAL A 95 -15.68 27.72 1.04
CA VAL A 95 -15.07 27.79 2.38
C VAL A 95 -13.68 28.41 2.30
N PHE A 96 -13.33 29.22 3.30
CA PHE A 96 -12.02 29.83 3.48
C PHE A 96 -11.79 30.17 4.96
N PRO A 97 -10.55 30.48 5.40
CA PRO A 97 -10.21 30.78 6.80
C PRO A 97 -10.80 32.07 7.40
N GLY A 98 -11.67 32.79 6.68
CA GLY A 98 -12.24 34.09 7.09
C GLY A 98 -11.43 35.31 6.66
N ALA A 99 -10.17 35.13 6.25
CA ALA A 99 -9.35 36.15 5.58
C ALA A 99 -8.73 35.59 4.29
N VAL A 100 -8.65 36.43 3.26
CA VAL A 100 -8.14 36.09 1.92
C VAL A 100 -6.65 35.80 1.96
N ALA A 101 -5.86 36.58 2.68
CA ALA A 101 -4.41 36.34 2.84
C ALA A 101 -4.08 35.45 4.05
N ALA A 102 -4.92 34.45 4.30
CA ALA A 102 -4.71 33.42 5.31
C ALA A 102 -4.86 32.03 4.71
N THR A 103 -4.15 31.06 5.28
CA THR A 103 -4.24 29.66 4.89
C THR A 103 -4.45 28.80 6.12
N GLN A 104 -5.28 27.78 6.00
CA GLN A 104 -5.53 26.83 7.08
C GLN A 104 -5.83 25.44 6.47
N PRO A 105 -5.47 24.32 7.13
CA PRO A 105 -5.89 23.01 6.63
C PRO A 105 -7.42 22.97 6.46
N LEU A 106 -7.91 22.35 5.39
CA LEU A 106 -9.32 22.36 5.03
C LEU A 106 -10.18 21.75 6.14
N SER A 107 -9.71 20.67 6.78
CA SER A 107 -10.36 20.08 7.96
C SER A 107 -10.65 21.11 9.06
N GLN A 108 -9.71 22.01 9.32
CA GLN A 108 -9.85 23.04 10.34
C GLN A 108 -10.70 24.23 9.85
N GLN A 109 -10.69 24.55 8.55
CA GLN A 109 -11.63 25.53 7.99
C GLN A 109 -13.08 25.06 8.18
N LEU A 110 -13.37 23.78 7.94
CA LEU A 110 -14.69 23.20 8.17
C LEU A 110 -15.06 23.20 9.65
N ALA A 111 -14.12 22.84 10.53
CA ALA A 111 -14.34 22.87 11.98
C ALA A 111 -14.63 24.29 12.48
N ALA A 112 -13.92 25.31 11.98
CA ALA A 112 -14.14 26.71 12.34
C ALA A 112 -15.48 27.26 11.85
N ARG A 113 -16.03 26.70 10.76
CA ARG A 113 -17.36 27.06 10.23
C ARG A 113 -18.50 26.62 11.17
N ASP A 114 -18.32 25.55 11.95
CA ASP A 114 -19.32 24.97 12.86
C ASP A 114 -20.71 24.71 12.20
N ASP A 115 -20.71 24.34 10.92
CA ASP A 115 -21.93 24.11 10.14
C ASP A 115 -22.19 22.61 9.97
N LYS A 116 -23.14 22.07 10.74
CA LYS A 116 -23.53 20.64 10.75
C LYS A 116 -24.07 20.11 9.42
N ARG A 117 -24.37 21.01 8.48
CA ARG A 117 -24.79 20.67 7.12
C ARG A 117 -23.64 20.17 6.28
N VAL A 118 -22.38 20.50 6.61
CA VAL A 118 -21.22 20.07 5.83
C VAL A 118 -21.05 18.56 5.95
N VAL A 119 -21.11 17.87 4.81
CA VAL A 119 -20.98 16.40 4.73
C VAL A 119 -19.77 15.94 3.94
N GLY A 120 -19.16 16.82 3.16
CA GLY A 120 -17.88 16.57 2.50
C GLY A 120 -17.27 17.86 1.96
N ALA A 121 -16.01 17.82 1.55
CA ALA A 121 -15.33 18.95 0.94
C ALA A 121 -14.09 18.52 0.15
N VAL A 122 -13.63 19.36 -0.77
CA VAL A 122 -12.29 19.27 -1.36
C VAL A 122 -11.55 20.60 -1.30
N ASN A 123 -10.22 20.57 -1.36
CA ASN A 123 -9.41 21.78 -1.49
C ASN A 123 -9.75 22.54 -2.78
N GLY A 124 -9.45 23.83 -2.77
CA GLY A 124 -9.84 24.74 -3.85
C GLY A 124 -8.70 25.13 -4.77
N ASP A 125 -8.52 26.44 -4.88
CA ASP A 125 -7.81 27.10 -5.96
C ASP A 125 -6.29 27.19 -5.73
N PHE A 126 -5.56 27.50 -6.80
CA PHE A 126 -4.15 27.84 -6.76
C PHE A 126 -3.92 29.13 -5.97
N PHE A 127 -2.75 29.28 -5.36
CA PHE A 127 -2.51 30.36 -4.42
C PHE A 127 -1.05 30.80 -4.32
N ASP A 128 -0.83 31.97 -3.73
CA ASP A 128 0.48 32.58 -3.47
C ASP A 128 1.20 31.87 -2.31
N ILE A 129 1.44 30.56 -2.48
CA ILE A 129 1.79 29.55 -1.46
C ILE A 129 3.01 29.86 -0.58
N ASN A 130 3.96 30.65 -1.08
CA ASN A 130 5.18 31.00 -0.35
C ASN A 130 5.21 32.47 0.09
N ASN A 131 4.06 33.16 0.08
CA ASN A 131 4.00 34.58 0.41
C ASN A 131 2.67 34.94 1.09
N SER A 132 1.73 35.60 0.40
CA SER A 132 0.46 36.04 1.03
C SER A 132 -0.51 34.92 1.35
N GLY A 133 -0.35 33.75 0.72
CA GLY A 133 -1.30 32.65 0.85
C GLY A 133 -2.63 32.87 0.11
N ALA A 134 -2.89 34.05 -0.45
CA ALA A 134 -4.16 34.36 -1.11
C ALA A 134 -4.34 33.55 -2.40
N ALA A 135 -5.59 33.16 -2.69
CA ALA A 135 -5.91 32.45 -3.91
C ALA A 135 -5.73 33.34 -5.16
N GLN A 136 -5.63 32.70 -6.31
CA GLN A 136 -5.34 33.37 -7.58
C GLN A 136 -6.61 33.65 -8.40
N GLY A 137 -7.59 32.77 -8.36
CA GLY A 137 -8.87 32.89 -9.03
C GLY A 137 -9.95 33.51 -8.16
N VAL A 138 -11.20 33.38 -8.62
CA VAL A 138 -12.36 33.99 -7.97
C VAL A 138 -12.79 33.20 -6.73
N GLY A 139 -13.27 33.89 -5.70
CA GLY A 139 -14.07 33.31 -4.63
C GLY A 139 -15.40 34.03 -4.51
N ILE A 140 -16.52 33.31 -4.66
CA ILE A 140 -17.88 33.81 -4.38
C ILE A 140 -18.53 32.91 -3.35
N GLN A 141 -19.02 33.48 -2.26
CA GLN A 141 -19.71 32.78 -1.17
C GLN A 141 -21.09 33.44 -0.95
N GLY A 142 -22.17 32.67 -1.08
CA GLY A 142 -23.53 33.21 -0.88
C GLY A 142 -23.89 34.39 -1.80
N GLY A 143 -23.29 34.49 -2.98
CA GLY A 143 -23.43 35.61 -3.93
C GLY A 143 -22.50 36.79 -3.67
N GLU A 144 -21.77 36.81 -2.56
CA GLU A 144 -20.81 37.87 -2.23
C GLU A 144 -19.42 37.56 -2.79
N LEU A 145 -18.78 38.57 -3.36
CA LEU A 145 -17.40 38.47 -3.85
C LEU A 145 -16.43 38.50 -2.68
N ILE A 146 -15.68 37.42 -2.48
CA ILE A 146 -14.63 37.30 -1.46
C ILE A 146 -13.29 37.81 -2.00
N GLN A 147 -12.97 37.42 -3.23
CA GLN A 147 -11.76 37.84 -3.95
C GLN A 147 -12.00 37.79 -5.46
N ALA A 148 -11.39 38.73 -6.19
CA ALA A 148 -11.39 38.74 -7.65
C ALA A 148 -10.27 37.85 -8.22
N PRO A 149 -10.45 37.28 -9.42
CA PRO A 149 -9.39 36.55 -10.10
C PRO A 149 -8.30 37.50 -10.61
N ILE A 150 -7.04 37.07 -10.52
CA ILE A 150 -5.92 37.74 -11.18
C ILE A 150 -5.88 37.41 -12.68
N ALA A 151 -5.06 38.16 -13.43
CA ALA A 151 -4.85 37.91 -14.85
C ALA A 151 -4.38 36.47 -15.10
N GLY A 152 -5.11 35.74 -15.96
CA GLY A 152 -4.81 34.34 -16.30
C GLY A 152 -5.54 33.30 -15.44
N HIS A 153 -6.20 33.70 -14.35
CA HIS A 153 -6.90 32.81 -13.41
C HIS A 153 -8.42 33.01 -13.41
N HIS A 154 -8.99 33.26 -14.59
CA HIS A 154 -10.44 33.52 -14.75
C HIS A 154 -11.30 32.25 -14.73
N LYS A 155 -10.70 31.08 -14.94
CA LYS A 155 -11.43 29.81 -15.02
C LYS A 155 -11.91 29.38 -13.64
N ALA A 156 -13.18 29.00 -13.57
CA ALA A 156 -13.83 28.64 -12.32
C ALA A 156 -14.88 27.55 -12.57
N VAL A 157 -15.29 26.91 -11.47
CA VAL A 157 -16.63 26.32 -11.40
C VAL A 157 -17.55 27.29 -10.71
N GLY A 158 -18.79 27.38 -11.20
CA GLY A 158 -19.81 28.24 -10.65
C GLY A 158 -21.13 27.49 -10.49
N PHE A 159 -21.88 27.90 -9.48
CA PHE A 159 -23.21 27.37 -9.17
C PHE A 159 -24.22 28.51 -9.29
N THR A 160 -25.34 28.22 -9.95
CA THR A 160 -26.46 29.17 -10.05
C THR A 160 -27.34 29.09 -8.79
N THR A 161 -28.31 29.99 -8.66
CA THR A 161 -29.28 29.97 -7.55
C THR A 161 -30.19 28.72 -7.52
N GLY A 162 -30.20 27.90 -8.57
CA GLY A 162 -30.87 26.59 -8.61
C GLY A 162 -29.91 25.41 -8.44
N ASP A 163 -28.70 25.65 -7.91
CA ASP A 163 -27.65 24.66 -7.63
C ASP A 163 -27.16 23.83 -8.82
N VAL A 164 -27.49 24.22 -10.06
CA VAL A 164 -26.87 23.63 -11.26
C VAL A 164 -25.43 24.12 -11.39
N GLY A 165 -24.49 23.17 -11.44
CA GLY A 165 -23.06 23.42 -11.56
C GLY A 165 -22.59 23.52 -13.02
N ARG A 166 -21.60 24.38 -13.27
CA ARG A 166 -21.06 24.61 -14.63
C ARG A 166 -19.62 25.13 -14.60
N LEU A 167 -18.91 24.92 -15.71
CA LEU A 167 -17.65 25.62 -15.97
C LEU A 167 -17.93 27.04 -16.47
N VAL A 168 -17.24 28.02 -15.90
CA VAL A 168 -17.43 29.42 -16.24
C VAL A 168 -16.10 30.18 -16.13
N GLU A 169 -15.90 31.19 -16.97
CA GLU A 169 -14.89 32.22 -16.68
C GLU A 169 -15.54 33.38 -15.92
N VAL A 170 -14.90 33.84 -14.84
CA VAL A 170 -15.35 34.99 -14.05
C VAL A 170 -14.33 36.11 -14.16
N TYR A 171 -14.84 37.31 -14.40
CA TYR A 171 -14.08 38.56 -14.50
C TYR A 171 -14.51 39.51 -13.39
N PHE A 172 -13.68 40.53 -13.14
CA PHE A 172 -13.96 41.59 -12.19
C PHE A 172 -14.30 42.89 -12.91
N GLU A 173 -15.37 43.55 -12.49
CA GLU A 173 -15.71 44.90 -12.93
C GLU A 173 -15.86 45.78 -11.69
N GLY A 174 -15.15 46.90 -11.65
CA GLY A 174 -15.32 47.87 -10.58
C GLY A 174 -14.89 49.28 -10.96
N THR A 175 -15.42 50.25 -10.23
CA THR A 175 -15.13 51.67 -10.38
C THR A 175 -15.06 52.36 -9.01
N ALA A 176 -14.14 53.30 -8.86
CA ALA A 176 -14.12 54.25 -7.75
C ALA A 176 -14.32 55.67 -8.31
N THR A 177 -15.41 56.33 -7.92
CA THR A 177 -15.80 57.64 -8.45
C THR A 177 -15.76 58.70 -7.34
N PRO A 178 -14.72 59.54 -7.30
CA PRO A 178 -14.65 60.66 -6.36
C PRO A 178 -15.70 61.73 -6.69
N ASP A 179 -16.28 62.36 -5.66
CA ASP A 179 -17.20 63.49 -5.83
C ASP A 179 -16.53 64.63 -6.62
N GLY A 180 -17.11 65.00 -7.76
CA GLY A 180 -16.57 66.03 -8.66
C GLY A 180 -15.34 65.61 -9.47
N GLY A 181 -14.94 64.33 -9.42
CA GLY A 181 -13.80 63.77 -10.14
C GLY A 181 -14.19 62.82 -11.28
N ALA A 182 -13.19 62.36 -12.04
CA ALA A 182 -13.37 61.31 -13.04
C ALA A 182 -13.42 59.93 -12.37
N SER A 183 -14.22 59.02 -12.92
CA SER A 183 -14.30 57.63 -12.44
C SER A 183 -13.00 56.88 -12.74
N LEU A 184 -12.48 56.17 -11.74
CA LEU A 184 -11.30 55.32 -11.84
C LEU A 184 -11.73 53.87 -12.00
N ALA A 185 -11.19 53.16 -12.99
CA ALA A 185 -11.42 51.72 -13.13
C ALA A 185 -10.66 50.96 -12.03
N LEU A 186 -11.35 50.02 -11.38
CA LEU A 186 -10.75 49.07 -10.45
C LEU A 186 -10.45 47.77 -11.21
N SER A 187 -9.26 47.22 -11.02
CA SER A 187 -8.80 46.02 -11.70
C SER A 187 -8.56 44.83 -10.75
N GLY A 188 -8.84 44.98 -9.46
CA GLY A 188 -8.70 43.91 -8.48
C GLY A 188 -9.51 44.19 -7.21
N PHE A 189 -9.90 43.11 -6.54
CA PHE A 189 -10.60 43.10 -5.26
C PHE A 189 -9.96 42.03 -4.37
N ASN A 190 -9.35 42.43 -3.26
CA ASN A 190 -8.60 41.57 -2.34
C ASN A 190 -7.56 40.65 -3.05
N THR A 191 -6.85 41.14 -4.08
CA THR A 191 -5.90 40.32 -4.84
C THR A 191 -4.46 40.52 -4.37
N HIS A 192 -3.63 39.48 -4.43
CA HIS A 192 -2.21 39.56 -4.05
C HIS A 192 -1.30 40.14 -5.15
N VAL A 193 -1.84 40.47 -6.33
CA VAL A 193 -1.14 41.11 -7.45
C VAL A 193 -2.05 42.13 -8.13
N LEU A 194 -1.47 43.30 -8.47
CA LEU A 194 -2.08 44.31 -9.34
C LEU A 194 -1.23 44.54 -10.60
N GLY A 195 -1.92 44.64 -11.75
CA GLY A 195 -1.29 44.93 -13.04
C GLY A 195 -0.62 46.31 -13.10
N ALA A 196 0.16 46.57 -14.15
CA ALA A 196 0.74 47.90 -14.36
C ALA A 196 -0.35 48.97 -14.47
N ASN A 197 -0.10 50.17 -13.93
CA ASN A 197 -1.05 51.30 -13.88
C ASN A 197 -2.40 51.04 -13.17
N ALA A 198 -2.54 49.93 -12.45
CA ALA A 198 -3.79 49.49 -11.85
C ALA A 198 -4.16 50.23 -10.55
N VAL A 199 -5.46 50.17 -10.23
CA VAL A 199 -6.01 50.43 -8.89
C VAL A 199 -6.78 49.19 -8.43
N GLY A 200 -6.48 48.69 -7.24
CA GLY A 200 -7.23 47.64 -6.56
C GLY A 200 -7.98 48.15 -5.34
N VAL A 201 -9.01 47.43 -4.91
CA VAL A 201 -9.72 47.68 -3.65
C VAL A 201 -9.48 46.53 -2.66
N TYR A 202 -9.25 46.87 -1.40
CA TYR A 202 -9.04 45.94 -0.29
C TYR A 202 -10.05 46.22 0.83
N THR A 203 -10.57 45.16 1.42
CA THR A 203 -11.59 45.20 2.48
C THR A 203 -11.07 44.49 3.73
N GLY A 204 -11.87 44.48 4.81
CA GLY A 204 -11.55 43.68 6.01
C GLY A 204 -11.24 42.21 5.71
N LEU A 205 -11.83 41.65 4.64
CA LEU A 205 -11.57 40.29 4.19
C LEU A 205 -10.12 40.04 3.76
N TRP A 206 -9.31 41.07 3.44
CA TRP A 206 -7.89 40.85 3.09
C TRP A 206 -7.10 40.21 4.25
N GLY A 207 -7.42 40.58 5.49
CA GLY A 207 -6.69 40.18 6.70
C GLY A 207 -5.43 41.00 6.95
N ASP A 208 -4.50 40.42 7.71
CA ASP A 208 -3.37 41.15 8.31
C ASP A 208 -2.15 41.29 7.39
N PHE A 209 -2.14 40.57 6.27
CA PHE A 209 -0.97 40.52 5.38
C PHE A 209 -0.67 41.89 4.77
N SER A 210 0.61 42.17 4.54
CA SER A 210 1.04 43.47 4.02
C SER A 210 0.47 43.75 2.62
N ARG A 211 -0.12 44.93 2.44
CA ARG A 211 -0.58 45.43 1.13
C ARG A 211 0.57 45.96 0.26
N THR A 212 1.82 45.76 0.67
CA THR A 212 2.98 45.93 -0.22
C THR A 212 3.05 44.83 -1.28
N ARG A 213 2.57 43.62 -0.97
CA ARG A 213 2.65 42.46 -1.89
C ARG A 213 1.96 42.71 -3.24
N PRO A 214 0.72 43.21 -3.31
CA PRO A 214 0.04 43.48 -4.58
C PRO A 214 0.72 44.46 -5.53
N VAL A 215 1.59 45.33 -4.99
CA VAL A 215 2.29 46.37 -5.74
C VAL A 215 3.80 46.14 -5.80
N THR A 216 4.24 44.90 -5.54
CA THR A 216 5.66 44.51 -5.60
C THR A 216 6.28 44.91 -6.94
N GLY A 217 7.43 45.60 -6.91
CA GLY A 217 8.14 46.05 -8.11
C GLY A 217 7.59 47.34 -8.75
N ALA A 218 6.55 47.96 -8.19
CA ALA A 218 6.05 49.24 -8.68
C ALA A 218 7.01 50.39 -8.30
N ASN A 219 7.26 51.30 -9.25
CA ASN A 219 8.10 52.48 -9.03
C ASN A 219 7.39 53.58 -8.21
N ARG A 220 6.05 53.59 -8.22
CA ARG A 220 5.20 54.56 -7.51
C ARG A 220 3.95 53.85 -7.02
N VAL A 221 3.57 54.14 -5.78
CA VAL A 221 2.45 53.52 -5.08
C VAL A 221 1.68 54.58 -4.31
N THR A 222 0.37 54.42 -4.20
CA THR A 222 -0.48 55.23 -3.32
C THR A 222 -1.57 54.38 -2.70
N GLU A 223 -1.69 54.44 -1.38
CA GLU A 223 -2.77 53.86 -0.59
C GLU A 223 -3.72 54.97 -0.15
N VAL A 224 -5.02 54.79 -0.38
CA VAL A 224 -6.09 55.67 0.08
C VAL A 224 -7.01 54.89 0.98
N VAL A 225 -7.08 55.29 2.24
CA VAL A 225 -8.00 54.69 3.22
C VAL A 225 -9.34 55.42 3.13
N LEU A 226 -10.41 54.69 2.88
CA LEU A 226 -11.79 55.16 2.89
C LEU A 226 -12.48 54.65 4.14
N ARG A 227 -13.12 55.54 4.90
CA ARG A 227 -14.00 55.20 6.02
C ARG A 227 -15.42 55.65 5.69
N ASP A 228 -16.36 54.71 5.66
CA ASP A 228 -17.76 54.97 5.29
C ASP A 228 -17.90 55.73 3.95
N GLY A 229 -17.00 55.42 3.00
CA GLY A 229 -16.95 56.03 1.67
C GLY A 229 -16.30 57.41 1.58
N ALA A 230 -15.74 57.95 2.67
CA ALA A 230 -14.96 59.20 2.66
C ALA A 230 -13.46 58.94 2.82
N VAL A 231 -12.62 59.67 2.10
CA VAL A 231 -11.16 59.58 2.24
C VAL A 231 -10.73 59.99 3.64
N GLU A 232 -10.17 59.06 4.40
CA GLU A 232 -9.57 59.29 5.71
C GLU A 232 -8.10 59.69 5.56
N SER A 233 -7.34 58.98 4.72
CA SER A 233 -5.92 59.28 4.49
C SER A 233 -5.46 58.89 3.09
N VAL A 234 -4.37 59.52 2.65
CA VAL A 234 -3.66 59.24 1.39
C VAL A 234 -2.17 59.10 1.74
N SER A 235 -1.56 57.99 1.36
CA SER A 235 -0.19 57.62 1.72
C SER A 235 0.58 57.09 0.51
N ALA A 236 1.86 57.42 0.37
CA ALA A 236 2.74 56.83 -0.64
C ALA A 236 3.25 55.42 -0.24
N THR A 237 3.00 55.01 1.01
CA THR A 237 3.43 53.73 1.56
C THR A 237 2.19 52.86 1.82
N PRO A 238 2.11 51.65 1.25
CA PRO A 238 1.06 50.69 1.59
C PRO A 238 1.08 50.33 3.06
N GLY A 239 -0.11 50.17 3.63
CA GLY A 239 -0.28 49.72 5.00
C GLY A 239 -0.17 48.20 5.14
N SER A 240 -0.20 47.78 6.40
CA SER A 240 -0.24 46.38 6.83
C SER A 240 -1.27 46.22 7.94
N GLY A 241 -1.64 44.98 8.26
CA GLY A 241 -2.58 44.68 9.33
C GLY A 241 -4.06 44.82 8.91
N PRO A 242 -4.97 44.45 9.83
CA PRO A 242 -6.40 44.34 9.55
C PRO A 242 -7.01 45.71 9.29
N LEU A 243 -8.05 45.73 8.46
CA LEU A 243 -8.88 46.91 8.25
C LEU A 243 -10.07 46.89 9.20
N ALA A 244 -10.36 48.02 9.84
CA ALA A 244 -11.52 48.16 10.72
C ALA A 244 -12.84 48.08 9.92
N ASP A 245 -13.93 47.74 10.61
CA ASP A 245 -15.26 47.74 10.02
C ASP A 245 -15.60 49.08 9.35
N GLY A 246 -16.29 49.03 8.21
CA GLY A 246 -16.61 50.22 7.40
C GLY A 246 -15.41 50.83 6.65
N THR A 247 -14.22 50.21 6.74
CA THR A 247 -13.01 50.69 6.06
C THR A 247 -12.75 49.93 4.75
N GLN A 248 -12.42 50.66 3.70
CA GLN A 248 -11.90 50.13 2.44
C GLN A 248 -10.58 50.82 2.09
N VAL A 249 -9.72 50.13 1.37
CA VAL A 249 -8.46 50.70 0.88
C VAL A 249 -8.45 50.66 -0.64
N LEU A 250 -8.20 51.81 -1.28
CA LEU A 250 -7.80 51.86 -2.69
C LEU A 250 -6.29 51.85 -2.77
N LEU A 251 -5.71 50.89 -3.49
CA LEU A 251 -4.28 50.74 -3.66
C LEU A 251 -3.93 50.87 -5.14
N GLY A 252 -3.19 51.91 -5.48
CA GLY A 252 -2.78 52.22 -6.85
C GLY A 252 -1.29 52.03 -7.04
N ARG A 253 -0.90 51.63 -8.25
CA ARG A 253 0.50 51.68 -8.71
C ARG A 253 0.64 52.46 -10.01
N GLU A 254 1.78 53.11 -10.17
CA GLU A 254 2.14 53.91 -11.35
C GLU A 254 1.05 54.95 -11.68
N ALA A 255 0.43 54.92 -12.87
CA ALA A 255 -0.63 55.90 -13.18
C ALA A 255 -1.85 55.78 -12.24
N GLY A 256 -2.14 54.58 -11.73
CA GLY A 256 -3.17 54.38 -10.71
C GLY A 256 -2.80 55.04 -9.37
N ALA A 257 -1.51 55.02 -9.00
CA ALA A 257 -1.02 55.74 -7.83
C ALA A 257 -1.18 57.25 -8.01
N ASP A 258 -0.80 57.79 -9.18
CA ASP A 258 -0.92 59.22 -9.49
C ASP A 258 -2.39 59.70 -9.40
N ALA A 259 -3.32 58.89 -9.90
CA ALA A 259 -4.75 59.20 -9.84
C ALA A 259 -5.27 59.23 -8.40
N LEU A 260 -4.82 58.30 -7.55
CA LEU A 260 -5.21 58.25 -6.14
C LEU A 260 -4.54 59.36 -5.29
N ALA A 261 -3.31 59.76 -5.63
CA ALA A 261 -2.58 60.81 -4.92
C ALA A 261 -3.25 62.20 -5.03
N ALA A 262 -4.13 62.39 -6.02
CA ALA A 262 -4.92 63.61 -6.20
C ALA A 262 -6.12 63.71 -5.25
N LEU A 263 -6.48 62.65 -4.53
CA LEU A 263 -7.59 62.65 -3.58
C LEU A 263 -7.21 63.39 -2.29
N THR A 264 -8.17 64.08 -1.69
CA THR A 264 -7.97 64.82 -0.43
C THR A 264 -8.84 64.23 0.67
N PRO A 265 -8.36 64.22 1.94
CA PRO A 265 -9.18 63.82 3.07
C PRO A 265 -10.53 64.53 3.11
N GLY A 266 -11.60 63.76 3.38
CA GLY A 266 -12.99 64.21 3.35
C GLY A 266 -13.69 64.09 1.99
N THR A 267 -12.97 63.86 0.89
CA THR A 267 -13.59 63.58 -0.42
C THR A 267 -14.39 62.27 -0.35
N ARG A 268 -15.66 62.28 -0.76
CA ARG A 268 -16.42 61.03 -0.88
C ARG A 268 -16.09 60.32 -2.18
N VAL A 269 -15.96 59.01 -2.12
CA VAL A 269 -15.64 58.14 -3.25
C VAL A 269 -16.68 57.03 -3.31
N ALA A 270 -17.50 57.03 -4.36
CA ALA A 270 -18.45 55.97 -4.63
C ALA A 270 -17.69 54.77 -5.23
N VAL A 271 -17.51 53.72 -4.44
CA VAL A 271 -16.91 52.44 -4.87
C VAL A 271 -18.01 51.46 -5.25
N SER A 272 -17.95 50.93 -6.47
CA SER A 272 -18.87 49.90 -6.96
C SER A 272 -18.06 48.79 -7.62
N TYR A 273 -18.40 47.54 -7.34
CA TYR A 273 -17.78 46.38 -7.96
C TYR A 273 -18.74 45.20 -8.04
N ARG A 274 -18.48 44.29 -8.99
CA ARG A 274 -19.22 43.04 -9.13
C ARG A 274 -18.36 41.98 -9.86
N PRO A 275 -18.59 40.68 -9.60
CA PRO A 275 -18.15 39.64 -10.51
C PRO A 275 -18.99 39.67 -11.79
N ARG A 276 -18.37 39.34 -12.92
CA ARG A 276 -19.04 39.12 -14.20
C ARG A 276 -18.67 37.74 -14.75
N SER A 277 -19.64 36.84 -14.79
CA SER A 277 -19.52 35.56 -15.50
C SER A 277 -19.49 35.77 -17.01
N SER A 278 -18.77 34.90 -17.71
CA SER A 278 -18.66 34.86 -19.18
C SER A 278 -19.99 34.59 -19.88
N ASP A 279 -20.92 33.91 -19.21
CA ASP A 279 -22.27 33.62 -19.71
C ASP A 279 -23.35 34.61 -19.19
N GLY A 280 -22.97 35.58 -18.34
CA GLY A 280 -23.86 36.59 -17.79
C GLY A 280 -24.79 36.12 -16.67
N GLY A 281 -24.73 34.84 -16.25
CA GLY A 281 -25.54 34.33 -15.15
C GLY A 281 -25.01 34.72 -13.77
N GLU A 282 -25.91 34.97 -12.83
CA GLU A 282 -25.57 35.21 -11.41
C GLU A 282 -25.11 33.91 -10.74
N LEU A 283 -24.07 34.01 -9.91
CA LEU A 283 -23.45 32.87 -9.23
C LEU A 283 -23.66 33.00 -7.73
N SER A 284 -24.19 31.97 -7.08
CA SER A 284 -24.29 31.87 -5.62
C SER A 284 -22.95 31.46 -5.02
N THR A 285 -22.28 30.53 -5.66
CA THR A 285 -20.98 30.00 -5.26
C THR A 285 -20.07 29.93 -6.48
N ALA A 286 -18.79 30.33 -6.33
CA ALA A 286 -17.78 30.12 -7.36
C ALA A 286 -16.40 29.96 -6.74
N ILE A 287 -15.61 29.06 -7.32
CA ILE A 287 -14.20 28.87 -6.95
C ILE A 287 -13.33 28.80 -8.19
N GLY A 288 -12.16 29.43 -8.11
CA GLY A 288 -11.15 29.38 -9.15
C GLY A 288 -10.52 28.00 -9.33
N GLY A 289 -9.98 27.79 -10.52
CA GLY A 289 -9.05 26.72 -10.86
C GLY A 289 -8.18 27.16 -12.03
N ASN A 290 -7.48 26.23 -12.69
CA ASN A 290 -6.47 26.62 -13.69
C ASN A 290 -6.67 26.00 -15.08
N ALA A 291 -6.95 24.70 -15.14
CA ALA A 291 -7.04 23.98 -16.41
C ALA A 291 -8.41 23.33 -16.59
N TRP A 292 -9.09 23.64 -17.70
CA TRP A 292 -10.20 22.81 -18.14
C TRP A 292 -9.65 21.44 -18.53
N LEU A 293 -10.29 20.40 -18.02
CA LEU A 293 -9.95 19.00 -18.29
C LEU A 293 -10.84 18.46 -19.40
N LEU A 294 -12.15 18.68 -19.25
CA LEU A 294 -13.17 18.28 -20.22
C LEU A 294 -14.06 19.46 -20.56
N ARG A 295 -14.41 19.55 -21.84
CA ARG A 295 -15.38 20.49 -22.39
C ARG A 295 -16.24 19.77 -23.41
N GLY A 296 -17.56 19.74 -23.22
CA GLY A 296 -18.43 19.08 -24.20
C GLY A 296 -18.22 17.57 -24.31
N GLY A 297 -17.77 16.91 -23.23
CA GLY A 297 -17.40 15.51 -23.20
C GLY A 297 -16.06 15.17 -23.88
N GLN A 298 -15.32 16.18 -24.36
CA GLN A 298 -14.03 16.02 -25.03
C GLN A 298 -12.90 16.57 -24.15
N LEU A 299 -11.68 16.03 -24.29
CA LEU A 299 -10.51 16.59 -23.64
C LEU A 299 -10.27 18.03 -24.12
N ALA A 300 -10.07 18.96 -23.19
CA ALA A 300 -9.84 20.36 -23.52
C ALA A 300 -8.38 20.61 -23.98
N ASP A 301 -8.22 21.56 -24.92
CA ASP A 301 -6.90 22.01 -25.37
C ASP A 301 -6.11 22.64 -24.21
N GLY A 302 -4.83 22.27 -24.05
CA GLY A 302 -3.94 22.86 -23.03
C GLY A 302 -3.85 22.11 -21.70
N ALA A 303 -4.46 20.91 -21.57
CA ALA A 303 -4.24 19.99 -20.45
C ALA A 303 -2.84 19.31 -20.51
N VAL A 304 -1.77 20.11 -20.63
CA VAL A 304 -0.40 19.66 -20.91
C VAL A 304 0.48 19.93 -19.70
N VAL A 305 0.24 19.18 -18.62
CA VAL A 305 1.25 18.97 -17.58
C VAL A 305 1.53 17.47 -17.57
N ASP A 306 2.62 17.10 -18.23
CA ASP A 306 3.04 15.72 -18.46
C ASP A 306 3.85 15.14 -17.28
N SER A 307 3.52 15.56 -16.06
CA SER A 307 4.11 15.00 -14.84
C SER A 307 3.05 14.50 -13.88
N ASP A 308 3.29 13.31 -13.35
CA ASP A 308 2.43 12.70 -12.34
C ASP A 308 2.52 13.49 -11.04
N ASN A 309 1.36 13.91 -10.55
CA ASN A 309 1.22 14.62 -9.29
C ASN A 309 -0.07 14.19 -8.61
N PRO A 310 -0.19 14.37 -7.29
CA PRO A 310 -1.49 14.38 -6.63
C PRO A 310 -2.39 15.44 -7.28
N ARG A 311 -3.68 15.14 -7.45
CA ARG A 311 -4.63 16.01 -8.15
C ARG A 311 -5.93 16.14 -7.38
N THR A 312 -6.56 17.30 -7.54
CA THR A 312 -7.96 17.54 -7.19
C THR A 312 -8.71 18.05 -8.42
N ALA A 313 -9.88 17.52 -8.69
CA ALA A 313 -10.72 17.94 -9.80
C ALA A 313 -12.20 18.03 -9.39
N VAL A 314 -12.92 18.89 -10.11
CA VAL A 314 -14.37 19.01 -10.06
C VAL A 314 -14.92 18.88 -11.47
N GLY A 315 -16.02 18.16 -11.62
CA GLY A 315 -16.69 18.02 -12.92
C GLY A 315 -18.18 17.81 -12.78
N PHE A 316 -18.87 17.95 -13.90
CA PHE A 316 -20.32 17.87 -13.99
C PHE A 316 -20.74 16.97 -15.13
N ASP A 317 -21.88 16.32 -15.00
CA ASP A 317 -22.54 15.69 -16.15
C ASP A 317 -23.01 16.72 -17.19
N ALA A 318 -23.54 16.24 -18.32
CA ALA A 318 -23.97 17.12 -19.42
C ALA A 318 -25.09 18.10 -19.03
N THR A 319 -25.80 17.87 -17.92
CA THR A 319 -26.92 18.69 -17.46
C THR A 319 -26.53 19.67 -16.35
N GLY A 320 -25.36 19.49 -15.73
CA GLY A 320 -24.93 20.24 -14.55
C GLY A 320 -25.60 19.81 -13.25
N THR A 321 -26.44 18.77 -13.28
CA THR A 321 -27.21 18.31 -12.11
C THR A 321 -26.49 17.24 -11.30
N LYS A 322 -25.45 16.62 -11.86
CA LYS A 322 -24.57 15.72 -11.12
C LYS A 322 -23.17 16.27 -11.10
N MET A 323 -22.58 16.38 -9.90
CA MET A 323 -21.22 16.82 -9.69
C MET A 323 -20.34 15.68 -9.21
N TYR A 324 -19.07 15.73 -9.61
CA TYR A 324 -18.01 14.80 -9.24
C TYR A 324 -16.87 15.60 -8.64
N LEU A 325 -16.50 15.31 -7.40
CA LEU A 325 -15.27 15.79 -6.78
C LEU A 325 -14.31 14.60 -6.69
N LEU A 326 -13.11 14.76 -7.20
CA LEU A 326 -12.11 13.69 -7.26
C LEU A 326 -10.81 14.17 -6.64
N THR A 327 -10.28 13.37 -5.72
CA THR A 327 -8.87 13.45 -5.32
C THR A 327 -8.12 12.22 -5.76
N VAL A 328 -6.89 12.44 -6.21
CA VAL A 328 -5.95 11.39 -6.57
C VAL A 328 -4.66 11.65 -5.81
N ASP A 329 -4.24 10.69 -4.99
CA ASP A 329 -3.00 10.81 -4.25
C ASP A 329 -1.79 10.71 -5.20
N GLY A 330 -0.60 11.09 -4.74
CA GLY A 330 0.61 11.03 -5.56
C GLY A 330 1.89 11.23 -4.75
N ARG A 331 3.04 11.01 -5.38
CA ARG A 331 4.38 11.14 -4.73
C ARG A 331 4.59 10.19 -3.55
N GLN A 332 3.86 9.07 -3.53
CA GLN A 332 3.94 8.06 -2.50
C GLN A 332 4.02 6.68 -3.14
N ALA A 333 4.59 5.69 -2.45
CA ALA A 333 4.70 4.33 -2.98
C ALA A 333 3.32 3.75 -3.37
N ASP A 334 2.28 4.09 -2.59
CA ASP A 334 0.90 3.62 -2.81
C ASP A 334 0.14 4.34 -3.93
N SER A 335 0.68 5.45 -4.47
CA SER A 335 0.05 6.23 -5.53
C SER A 335 1.07 7.08 -6.31
N HIS A 336 1.23 6.82 -7.61
CA HIS A 336 2.13 7.58 -8.48
C HIS A 336 1.58 8.99 -8.84
N GLY A 337 0.26 9.19 -8.80
CA GLY A 337 -0.41 10.43 -9.21
C GLY A 337 -0.72 10.48 -10.71
N LEU A 338 -1.28 11.58 -11.21
CA LEU A 338 -1.68 11.66 -12.63
C LEU A 338 -1.12 12.89 -13.35
N THR A 339 -0.94 12.74 -14.66
CA THR A 339 -0.91 13.86 -15.60
C THR A 339 -2.30 14.52 -15.69
N LEU A 340 -2.38 15.76 -16.18
CA LEU A 340 -3.69 16.40 -16.39
C LEU A 340 -4.53 15.68 -17.45
N ARG A 341 -3.89 15.08 -18.45
CA ARG A 341 -4.58 14.29 -19.48
C ARG A 341 -5.24 13.06 -18.87
N ASP A 342 -4.53 12.31 -18.04
CA ASP A 342 -5.07 11.10 -17.42
C ASP A 342 -6.15 11.44 -16.38
N LEU A 343 -6.00 12.57 -15.68
CA LEU A 343 -7.04 13.11 -14.82
C LEU A 343 -8.32 13.43 -15.62
N ALA A 344 -8.20 14.03 -16.81
CA ALA A 344 -9.35 14.28 -17.69
C ALA A 344 -10.03 12.97 -18.13
N VAL A 345 -9.25 11.95 -18.51
CA VAL A 345 -9.78 10.62 -18.85
C VAL A 345 -10.48 9.98 -17.64
N MET A 346 -9.92 10.10 -16.44
CA MET A 346 -10.54 9.59 -15.23
C MET A 346 -11.86 10.31 -14.91
N MET A 347 -11.90 11.63 -15.00
CA MET A 347 -13.13 12.40 -14.83
C MET A 347 -14.19 12.01 -15.87
N GLN A 348 -13.79 11.75 -17.12
CA GLN A 348 -14.70 11.29 -18.17
C GLN A 348 -15.29 9.92 -17.83
N ARG A 349 -14.47 8.99 -17.33
CA ARG A 349 -14.91 7.65 -16.88
C ARG A 349 -15.86 7.71 -15.68
N LEU A 350 -15.71 8.70 -14.79
CA LEU A 350 -16.67 8.96 -13.71
C LEU A 350 -18.03 9.49 -14.23
N GLY A 351 -18.08 9.96 -15.47
CA GLY A 351 -19.28 10.50 -16.13
C GLY A 351 -19.28 12.02 -16.26
N ALA A 352 -18.16 12.70 -16.00
CA ALA A 352 -18.06 14.14 -16.25
C ALA A 352 -18.07 14.44 -17.75
N HIS A 353 -18.92 15.37 -18.14
CA HIS A 353 -18.97 15.97 -19.47
C HIS A 353 -18.12 17.25 -19.52
N ASP A 354 -18.11 18.01 -18.43
CA ASP A 354 -17.28 19.19 -18.25
C ASP A 354 -16.51 19.06 -16.93
N ALA A 355 -15.21 19.40 -16.92
CA ALA A 355 -14.37 19.26 -15.72
C ALA A 355 -13.26 20.31 -15.66
N LEU A 356 -12.89 20.70 -14.43
CA LEU A 356 -11.85 21.68 -14.09
C LEU A 356 -10.87 21.05 -13.10
N ASN A 357 -9.58 21.27 -13.34
CA ASN A 357 -8.52 20.97 -12.39
C ASN A 357 -8.40 22.09 -11.35
N LEU A 358 -8.47 21.70 -10.08
CA LEU A 358 -8.21 22.52 -8.90
C LEU A 358 -6.72 22.44 -8.49
N ASP A 359 -6.32 23.09 -7.41
CA ASP A 359 -4.95 22.96 -6.91
C ASP A 359 -4.67 21.51 -6.47
N GLY A 360 -3.44 21.05 -6.71
CA GLY A 360 -3.03 19.67 -6.46
C GLY A 360 -1.78 19.58 -5.59
N GLY A 361 -0.99 18.52 -5.78
CA GLY A 361 0.18 18.27 -4.93
C GLY A 361 -0.24 18.09 -3.47
N GLY A 362 0.56 18.61 -2.53
CA GLY A 362 0.26 18.53 -1.11
C GLY A 362 -1.02 19.23 -0.66
N SER A 363 -1.63 20.05 -1.54
CA SER A 363 -2.94 20.66 -1.29
C SER A 363 -4.11 19.69 -1.46
N SER A 364 -3.91 18.55 -2.14
CA SER A 364 -4.98 17.61 -2.50
C SER A 364 -5.57 16.96 -1.25
N THR A 365 -6.81 17.34 -0.92
CA THR A 365 -7.52 16.84 0.27
C THR A 365 -8.99 16.65 -0.06
N LEU A 366 -9.55 15.48 0.27
CA LEU A 366 -10.98 15.20 0.28
C LEU A 366 -11.41 14.82 1.69
N LEU A 367 -12.51 15.44 2.13
CA LEU A 367 -13.20 15.06 3.35
C LEU A 367 -14.60 14.52 3.05
N ALA A 368 -15.03 13.49 3.78
CA ALA A 368 -16.39 12.97 3.72
C ALA A 368 -16.87 12.50 5.11
N ARG A 369 -18.17 12.63 5.37
CA ARG A 369 -18.79 12.20 6.62
C ARG A 369 -19.21 10.75 6.55
N GLU A 370 -18.85 9.96 7.55
CA GLU A 370 -19.41 8.62 7.76
C GLU A 370 -20.87 8.69 8.21
N PRO A 371 -21.74 7.75 7.77
CA PRO A 371 -23.09 7.65 8.30
C PRO A 371 -23.13 7.60 9.83
N GLY A 372 -23.86 8.53 10.43
CA GLY A 372 -23.99 8.66 11.88
C GLY A 372 -22.85 9.42 12.57
N ALA A 373 -21.81 9.84 11.85
CA ALA A 373 -20.75 10.70 12.38
C ALA A 373 -21.18 12.17 12.46
N THR A 374 -20.56 12.95 13.35
CA THR A 374 -20.89 14.36 13.56
C THR A 374 -20.16 15.32 12.62
N ALA A 375 -19.04 14.90 12.03
CA ALA A 375 -18.18 15.72 11.19
C ALA A 375 -17.53 14.87 10.09
N PRO A 376 -17.14 15.47 8.95
CA PRO A 376 -16.39 14.78 7.92
C PRO A 376 -14.93 14.56 8.34
N GLN A 377 -14.32 13.50 7.80
CA GLN A 377 -12.92 13.11 8.03
C GLN A 377 -12.15 13.09 6.70
N ILE A 378 -10.82 13.14 6.77
CA ILE A 378 -9.96 13.03 5.58
C ILE A 378 -10.00 11.59 5.06
N GLU A 379 -10.26 11.43 3.76
CA GLU A 379 -10.36 10.11 3.11
C GLU A 379 -9.09 9.70 2.35
N ASN A 380 -8.33 10.68 1.84
CA ASN A 380 -7.12 10.47 1.04
C ASN A 380 -5.83 10.64 1.87
N ALA A 381 -4.65 10.40 1.29
CA ALA A 381 -3.36 10.58 1.96
C ALA A 381 -2.63 11.84 1.44
N PRO A 382 -2.57 12.95 2.21
CA PRO A 382 -1.88 14.17 1.79
C PRO A 382 -0.38 13.93 1.52
N SER A 383 0.09 14.34 0.33
CA SER A 383 1.44 13.99 -0.15
C SER A 383 2.60 14.66 0.61
N ASP A 384 2.32 15.66 1.45
CA ASP A 384 3.33 16.32 2.29
C ASP A 384 3.53 15.59 3.64
N GLY A 385 2.87 14.44 3.84
CA GLY A 385 2.87 13.67 5.09
C GLY A 385 1.90 14.20 6.15
N SER A 386 1.32 15.37 5.92
CA SER A 386 0.25 15.97 6.69
C SER A 386 -0.59 16.88 5.78
N GLU A 387 -1.81 17.19 6.20
CA GLU A 387 -2.69 18.09 5.47
C GLU A 387 -2.07 19.49 5.35
N ARG A 388 -1.92 19.99 4.12
CA ARG A 388 -1.36 21.32 3.86
C ARG A 388 -2.38 22.42 4.18
N PRO A 389 -1.96 23.54 4.79
CA PRO A 389 -2.75 24.76 4.83
C PRO A 389 -3.06 25.31 3.43
N THR A 390 -4.34 25.46 3.10
CA THR A 390 -4.83 26.01 1.81
C THR A 390 -5.69 27.26 2.06
N PRO A 391 -5.91 28.14 1.07
CA PRO A 391 -6.70 29.35 1.29
C PRO A 391 -8.20 29.15 1.17
N ASN A 392 -8.65 28.08 0.51
CA ASN A 392 -10.08 27.85 0.28
C ASN A 392 -10.37 26.39 -0.12
N GLY A 393 -11.66 26.09 -0.19
CA GLY A 393 -12.19 24.81 -0.67
C GLY A 393 -13.65 24.92 -1.10
N LEU A 394 -14.18 23.81 -1.60
CA LEU A 394 -15.61 23.62 -1.87
C LEU A 394 -16.19 22.64 -0.88
N ALA A 395 -17.21 23.07 -0.13
CA ALA A 395 -17.95 22.23 0.80
C ALA A 395 -19.26 21.77 0.16
N VAL A 396 -19.60 20.50 0.37
CA VAL A 396 -20.90 19.90 0.05
C VAL A 396 -21.76 19.91 1.31
N LEU A 397 -22.97 20.44 1.19
CA LEU A 397 -23.91 20.62 2.27
C LEU A 397 -25.13 19.72 2.05
N SER A 398 -25.60 19.07 3.11
CA SER A 398 -26.87 18.38 3.18
C SER A 398 -27.83 19.18 4.07
N PRO A 399 -29.16 19.05 3.94
CA PRO A 399 -30.08 19.55 4.94
C PRO A 399 -29.74 19.02 6.33
N VAL A 400 -30.09 19.80 7.37
CA VAL A 400 -30.00 19.34 8.76
C VAL A 400 -31.05 18.27 8.95
N GLY A 401 -30.62 17.05 9.25
CA GLY A 401 -31.52 15.93 9.51
C GLY A 401 -32.29 16.08 10.82
N THR A 402 -33.35 15.30 10.95
CA THR A 402 -34.24 15.34 12.11
C THR A 402 -33.59 14.83 13.40
N GLY A 403 -32.43 14.15 13.31
CA GLY A 403 -31.84 13.40 14.41
C GLY A 403 -32.67 12.19 14.85
N ARG A 404 -33.76 11.88 14.13
CA ARG A 404 -34.60 10.71 14.41
C ARG A 404 -33.96 9.49 13.80
N LEU A 405 -33.70 8.48 14.63
CA LEU A 405 -33.12 7.22 14.18
C LEU A 405 -33.92 6.58 13.05
N THR A 406 -33.27 6.37 11.91
CA THR A 406 -33.81 5.69 10.71
C THR A 406 -33.08 4.40 10.40
N GLY A 407 -31.78 4.30 10.71
CA GLY A 407 -30.96 3.12 10.46
C GLY A 407 -29.72 3.08 11.34
N TYR A 408 -28.95 2.01 11.17
CA TYR A 408 -27.62 1.85 11.77
C TYR A 408 -26.58 1.59 10.70
N TRP A 409 -25.43 2.23 10.80
CA TRP A 409 -24.23 1.90 10.04
C TRP A 409 -23.39 0.93 10.89
N VAL A 410 -23.26 -0.32 10.44
CA VAL A 410 -22.72 -1.42 11.26
C VAL A 410 -21.38 -1.89 10.70
N GLU A 411 -20.30 -1.66 11.44
CA GLU A 411 -18.96 -2.00 10.98
C GLU A 411 -18.20 -2.80 12.03
N THR A 412 -17.05 -3.36 11.65
CA THR A 412 -16.05 -3.79 12.61
C THR A 412 -15.41 -2.56 13.24
N ALA A 413 -15.18 -2.59 14.56
CA ALA A 413 -14.56 -1.47 15.27
C ALA A 413 -13.13 -1.19 14.75
N THR A 414 -12.42 -2.23 14.32
CA THR A 414 -11.21 -2.12 13.52
C THR A 414 -11.60 -2.02 12.04
N ALA A 415 -11.24 -0.91 11.38
CA ALA A 415 -11.46 -0.76 9.95
C ALA A 415 -10.54 -1.70 9.13
N PRO A 416 -10.99 -2.25 7.99
CA PRO A 416 -10.13 -3.07 7.12
C PRO A 416 -8.81 -2.40 6.73
N MET A 417 -8.80 -1.07 6.57
CA MET A 417 -7.62 -0.30 6.19
C MET A 417 -6.53 -0.24 7.26
N THR A 418 -6.88 -0.43 8.53
CA THR A 418 -5.96 -0.43 9.68
C THR A 418 -5.84 -1.80 10.34
N ALA A 419 -6.63 -2.78 9.89
CA ALA A 419 -6.61 -4.13 10.42
C ALA A 419 -5.23 -4.77 10.19
N PRO A 420 -4.72 -5.54 11.17
CA PRO A 420 -3.51 -6.35 11.00
C PRO A 420 -3.53 -7.17 9.70
N THR A 421 -2.41 -7.16 8.96
CA THR A 421 -2.20 -8.06 7.81
C THR A 421 -0.79 -8.67 7.86
N LEU A 422 -0.56 -9.71 7.04
CA LEU A 422 0.73 -10.39 6.97
C LEU A 422 1.85 -9.50 6.40
N ASN A 423 1.49 -8.46 5.66
CA ASN A 423 2.41 -7.47 5.08
C ASN A 423 2.04 -6.08 5.61
N ASP A 424 2.94 -5.11 5.54
CA ASP A 424 2.62 -3.70 5.86
C ASP A 424 1.82 -3.03 4.72
N VAL A 425 0.76 -3.71 4.25
CA VAL A 425 -0.14 -3.27 3.18
C VAL A 425 -1.56 -3.19 3.74
N ARG A 426 -2.29 -2.14 3.38
CA ARG A 426 -3.66 -1.92 3.86
C ARG A 426 -4.65 -2.97 3.32
N GLY A 427 -5.70 -3.24 4.11
CA GLY A 427 -6.81 -4.12 3.70
C GLY A 427 -6.79 -5.50 4.36
N GLY A 428 -6.70 -5.54 5.69
CA GLY A 428 -6.88 -6.76 6.47
C GLY A 428 -8.33 -7.25 6.48
N ARG A 429 -8.57 -8.42 7.08
CA ARG A 429 -9.88 -9.11 7.07
C ARG A 429 -10.53 -9.14 8.47
N PRO A 430 -10.93 -7.97 9.05
CA PRO A 430 -11.60 -7.95 10.35
C PRO A 430 -13.02 -8.54 10.29
N ASP A 431 -13.56 -8.76 9.09
CA ASP A 431 -14.80 -9.48 8.78
C ASP A 431 -14.72 -10.98 9.11
N ARG A 432 -13.53 -11.51 9.42
CA ARG A 432 -13.30 -12.90 9.81
C ARG A 432 -13.07 -13.04 11.32
N VAL A 433 -13.51 -14.17 11.88
CA VAL A 433 -13.28 -14.53 13.30
C VAL A 433 -13.15 -16.06 13.47
N PHE A 434 -12.40 -16.50 14.48
CA PHE A 434 -12.28 -17.92 14.83
C PHE A 434 -13.42 -18.38 15.78
N PRO A 435 -13.81 -19.66 15.77
CA PRO A 435 -14.68 -20.24 16.77
C PRO A 435 -14.16 -19.99 18.19
N GLY A 436 -15.01 -19.46 19.07
CA GLY A 436 -14.63 -19.14 20.46
C GLY A 436 -14.09 -17.72 20.66
N HIS A 437 -13.66 -17.05 19.59
CA HIS A 437 -13.10 -15.70 19.58
C HIS A 437 -14.16 -14.65 19.18
N SER A 438 -13.85 -13.39 19.46
CA SER A 438 -14.78 -12.27 19.31
C SER A 438 -14.25 -11.22 18.32
N ARG A 439 -15.17 -10.47 17.73
CA ARG A 439 -14.92 -9.25 16.98
C ARG A 439 -15.79 -8.13 17.52
N ARG A 440 -15.18 -6.99 17.83
CA ARG A 440 -15.92 -5.79 18.23
C ARG A 440 -16.54 -5.12 17.01
N LEU A 441 -17.81 -4.76 17.13
CA LEU A 441 -18.63 -4.12 16.11
C LEU A 441 -19.14 -2.78 16.62
N THR A 442 -19.25 -1.82 15.72
CA THR A 442 -19.90 -0.53 15.95
C THR A 442 -21.25 -0.50 15.25
N ALA A 443 -22.17 0.32 15.76
CA ALA A 443 -23.46 0.57 15.13
C ALA A 443 -23.81 2.04 15.33
N ALA A 444 -23.37 2.89 14.39
CA ALA A 444 -23.66 4.32 14.42
C ALA A 444 -25.10 4.55 13.96
N GLY A 445 -25.94 5.08 14.85
CA GLY A 445 -27.32 5.42 14.52
C GLY A 445 -27.36 6.65 13.61
N PHE A 446 -28.17 6.60 12.55
CA PHE A 446 -28.31 7.71 11.62
C PHE A 446 -29.76 8.09 11.30
N ASP A 447 -29.97 9.35 10.92
CA ASP A 447 -31.26 9.89 10.46
C ASP A 447 -31.41 9.86 8.92
N GLU A 448 -32.50 10.40 8.38
CA GLU A 448 -32.78 10.39 6.93
C GLU A 448 -31.73 11.12 6.08
N THR A 449 -30.82 11.88 6.70
CA THR A 449 -29.70 12.57 6.05
C THR A 449 -28.35 11.86 6.23
N TYR A 450 -28.37 10.64 6.80
CA TYR A 450 -27.20 9.94 7.31
C TYR A 450 -26.44 10.71 8.41
N GLY A 451 -27.08 11.74 9.00
CA GLY A 451 -26.55 12.49 10.14
C GLY A 451 -26.68 11.70 11.45
N PRO A 452 -26.01 12.14 12.52
CA PRO A 452 -25.98 11.42 13.80
C PRO A 452 -27.38 11.36 14.45
N ALA A 453 -27.83 10.15 14.78
CA ALA A 453 -29.08 9.92 15.49
C ALA A 453 -28.89 9.02 16.71
N ALA A 454 -29.38 9.46 17.86
CA ALA A 454 -29.22 8.72 19.10
C ALA A 454 -30.11 7.46 19.12
N GLY A 455 -29.50 6.31 19.41
CA GLY A 455 -30.26 5.13 19.81
C GLY A 455 -29.41 3.91 20.06
N THR A 456 -29.53 3.33 21.25
CA THR A 456 -28.85 2.07 21.58
C THR A 456 -29.47 0.91 20.81
N PRO A 457 -28.71 0.19 19.97
CA PRO A 457 -29.24 -0.94 19.20
C PRO A 457 -29.45 -2.17 20.09
N SER A 458 -30.39 -3.01 19.68
CA SER A 458 -30.41 -4.44 20.00
C SER A 458 -29.72 -5.21 18.87
N TRP A 459 -29.16 -6.37 19.19
CA TRP A 459 -28.38 -7.16 18.24
C TRP A 459 -29.02 -8.53 18.00
N LYS A 460 -28.91 -9.04 16.78
CA LYS A 460 -29.25 -10.43 16.42
C LYS A 460 -28.29 -10.92 15.35
N VAL A 461 -28.19 -12.23 15.21
CA VAL A 461 -27.35 -12.89 14.21
C VAL A 461 -28.11 -14.03 13.55
N PHE A 462 -27.88 -14.22 12.25
CA PHE A 462 -28.40 -15.36 11.51
C PHE A 462 -27.30 -15.96 10.60
N PRO A 463 -27.13 -17.30 10.56
CA PRO A 463 -27.75 -18.27 11.45
C PRO A 463 -27.14 -18.22 12.86
N VAL A 464 -27.96 -18.46 13.89
CA VAL A 464 -27.54 -18.44 15.31
C VAL A 464 -26.53 -19.53 15.68
N LEU A 465 -26.33 -20.50 14.78
CA LEU A 465 -25.34 -21.56 14.93
C LEU A 465 -23.93 -21.07 14.61
N SER A 466 -23.78 -20.12 13.68
CA SER A 466 -22.47 -19.58 13.30
C SER A 466 -21.91 -18.67 14.38
N GLY A 467 -22.75 -17.93 15.12
CA GLY A 467 -22.25 -17.06 16.17
C GLY A 467 -23.33 -16.51 17.12
N ARG A 468 -22.88 -15.70 18.08
CA ARG A 468 -23.73 -14.92 18.99
C ARG A 468 -23.25 -13.47 18.97
N VAL A 469 -24.16 -12.54 19.18
CA VAL A 469 -23.81 -11.12 19.32
C VAL A 469 -24.48 -10.55 20.56
N ALA A 470 -23.70 -9.86 21.38
CA ALA A 470 -24.17 -9.15 22.56
C ALA A 470 -23.34 -7.88 22.73
N ASP A 471 -24.01 -6.75 22.98
CA ASP A 471 -23.38 -5.43 23.22
C ASP A 471 -22.32 -5.05 22.16
N GLY A 472 -22.60 -5.34 20.88
CA GLY A 472 -21.67 -5.07 19.77
C GLY A 472 -20.47 -6.00 19.72
N SER A 473 -20.38 -7.05 20.53
CA SER A 473 -19.36 -8.09 20.42
C SER A 473 -19.92 -9.32 19.72
N PHE A 474 -19.44 -9.63 18.53
CA PHE A 474 -19.78 -10.85 17.79
C PHE A 474 -18.79 -11.95 18.14
N ARG A 475 -19.28 -13.07 18.70
CA ARG A 475 -18.49 -14.26 19.03
C ARG A 475 -18.79 -15.38 18.05
N GLY A 476 -17.75 -15.87 17.37
CA GLY A 476 -17.83 -17.02 16.47
C GLY A 476 -18.10 -18.33 17.24
N LEU A 477 -18.90 -19.22 16.65
CA LEU A 477 -19.25 -20.52 17.24
C LEU A 477 -18.95 -21.69 16.30
N LEU A 478 -19.64 -21.77 15.16
CA LEU A 478 -19.43 -22.80 14.15
C LEU A 478 -18.96 -22.14 12.84
N PRO A 479 -18.06 -22.80 12.08
CA PRO A 479 -17.59 -22.26 10.81
C PRO A 479 -18.73 -21.97 9.82
N GLY A 480 -18.64 -20.84 9.12
CA GLY A 480 -19.62 -20.38 8.13
C GLY A 480 -19.93 -18.89 8.23
N GLU A 481 -20.70 -18.39 7.26
CA GLU A 481 -21.14 -17.01 7.25
C GLU A 481 -22.22 -16.75 8.31
N ALA A 482 -22.24 -15.51 8.80
CA ALA A 482 -23.20 -15.00 9.76
C ALA A 482 -23.53 -13.54 9.46
N THR A 483 -24.80 -13.22 9.23
CA THR A 483 -25.26 -11.83 9.13
C THR A 483 -25.58 -11.32 10.53
N VAL A 484 -24.83 -10.34 10.99
CA VAL A 484 -25.09 -9.60 12.23
C VAL A 484 -25.98 -8.41 11.91
N THR A 485 -27.05 -8.21 12.68
CA THR A 485 -28.00 -7.11 12.51
C THR A 485 -28.10 -6.30 13.80
N ALA A 486 -27.78 -5.00 13.73
CA ALA A 486 -28.14 -4.02 14.74
C ALA A 486 -29.53 -3.46 14.41
N TYR A 487 -30.42 -3.34 15.40
CA TYR A 487 -31.78 -2.85 15.16
C TYR A 487 -32.41 -2.18 16.38
N ARG A 488 -33.34 -1.26 16.14
CA ARG A 488 -34.23 -0.68 17.15
C ARG A 488 -35.54 -0.24 16.50
N GLY A 489 -36.64 -0.88 16.86
CA GLY A 489 -37.91 -0.66 16.16
C GLY A 489 -37.79 -1.06 14.69
N SER A 490 -38.08 -0.13 13.78
CA SER A 490 -37.90 -0.31 12.33
C SER A 490 -36.50 0.05 11.81
N ALA A 491 -35.67 0.73 12.60
CA ALA A 491 -34.32 1.08 12.21
C ALA A 491 -33.42 -0.15 12.31
N SER A 492 -32.63 -0.42 11.27
CA SER A 492 -31.69 -1.55 11.25
C SER A 492 -30.47 -1.28 10.39
N GLY A 493 -29.41 -2.02 10.63
CA GLY A 493 -28.19 -2.10 9.83
C GLY A 493 -27.60 -3.51 9.93
N GLN A 494 -26.86 -3.93 8.90
CA GLN A 494 -26.32 -5.28 8.80
C GLN A 494 -24.85 -5.28 8.40
N LEU A 495 -24.15 -6.33 8.85
CA LEU A 495 -22.77 -6.66 8.50
C LEU A 495 -22.66 -8.18 8.37
N THR A 496 -21.98 -8.65 7.33
CA THR A 496 -21.67 -10.09 7.17
C THR A 496 -20.32 -10.39 7.83
N MET A 497 -20.31 -11.40 8.69
CA MET A 497 -19.13 -11.94 9.35
C MET A 497 -18.88 -13.36 8.86
N THR A 498 -17.62 -13.74 8.74
CA THR A 498 -17.20 -15.10 8.40
C THR A 498 -16.57 -15.76 9.63
N VAL A 499 -17.10 -16.91 10.03
CA VAL A 499 -16.47 -17.73 11.07
C VAL A 499 -15.60 -18.79 10.41
N LEU A 500 -14.31 -18.75 10.70
CA LEU A 500 -13.29 -19.64 10.14
C LEU A 500 -13.28 -21.03 10.82
N ASN A 501 -12.34 -21.90 10.44
CA ASN A 501 -12.05 -23.11 11.20
C ASN A 501 -11.35 -22.77 12.52
N ARG A 502 -11.04 -23.77 13.36
CA ARG A 502 -10.42 -23.51 14.67
C ARG A 502 -9.05 -22.88 14.50
N LEU A 503 -8.72 -21.95 15.40
CA LEU A 503 -7.38 -21.36 15.50
C LEU A 503 -6.33 -22.47 15.73
N GLU A 504 -5.29 -22.47 14.91
CA GLU A 504 -4.19 -23.44 14.97
C GLU A 504 -2.84 -22.76 15.20
N ARG A 505 -2.66 -21.56 14.66
CA ARG A 505 -1.41 -20.79 14.76
C ARG A 505 -1.70 -19.31 14.95
N ILE A 506 -0.78 -18.59 15.60
CA ILE A 506 -0.75 -17.13 15.62
C ILE A 506 0.58 -16.61 15.09
N SER A 507 0.59 -15.39 14.58
CA SER A 507 1.78 -14.65 14.15
C SER A 507 1.62 -13.17 14.49
N PRO A 508 2.67 -12.48 14.94
CA PRO A 508 2.64 -11.03 14.96
C PRO A 508 2.72 -10.47 13.53
N THR A 509 2.26 -9.24 13.33
CA THR A 509 2.44 -8.52 12.05
C THR A 509 3.89 -8.12 11.81
N THR A 510 4.73 -8.13 12.84
CA THR A 510 6.18 -7.98 12.72
C THR A 510 6.89 -8.87 13.72
N GLY A 511 7.96 -9.55 13.29
CA GLY A 511 8.81 -10.32 14.20
C GLY A 511 9.71 -9.44 15.07
N ARG A 512 9.91 -8.16 14.71
CA ARG A 512 10.79 -7.25 15.45
C ARG A 512 10.30 -5.79 15.39
N LEU A 513 10.33 -5.12 16.53
CA LEU A 513 10.00 -3.71 16.68
C LEU A 513 11.18 -2.95 17.31
N SER A 514 11.62 -1.88 16.66
CA SER A 514 12.73 -1.06 17.14
C SER A 514 12.29 0.36 17.45
N LEU A 515 12.45 0.76 18.72
CA LEU A 515 12.08 2.07 19.24
C LEU A 515 13.35 2.92 19.44
N ALA A 516 13.31 4.18 18.99
CA ALA A 516 14.50 5.04 18.98
C ALA A 516 15.08 5.34 20.38
N GLY A 517 14.26 5.29 21.43
CA GLY A 517 14.65 5.48 22.83
C GLY A 517 13.43 5.54 23.76
N THR A 518 13.64 5.94 25.03
CA THR A 518 12.56 6.13 26.01
C THR A 518 11.50 7.12 25.51
N GLY A 519 10.22 6.79 25.72
CA GLY A 519 9.06 7.55 25.26
C GLY A 519 8.72 7.37 23.78
N SER A 520 9.60 6.76 22.97
CA SER A 520 9.29 6.40 21.59
C SER A 520 8.23 5.32 21.56
N THR A 521 7.36 5.37 20.55
CA THR A 521 6.27 4.40 20.37
C THR A 521 6.38 3.65 19.06
N GLY A 522 5.87 2.43 19.03
CA GLY A 522 5.68 1.62 17.85
C GLY A 522 4.46 0.72 18.04
N SER A 523 4.12 -0.08 17.03
CA SER A 523 2.94 -0.94 17.09
C SER A 523 3.15 -2.28 16.41
N PHE A 524 2.37 -3.27 16.83
CA PHE A 524 2.23 -4.55 16.13
C PHE A 524 0.80 -5.09 16.35
N GLY A 525 0.31 -5.88 15.41
CA GLY A 525 -0.94 -6.65 15.53
C GLY A 525 -0.67 -8.13 15.69
N VAL A 526 -1.73 -8.91 15.93
CA VAL A 526 -1.68 -10.38 15.98
C VAL A 526 -2.67 -10.94 14.97
N LEU A 527 -2.18 -11.84 14.11
CA LEU A 527 -2.99 -12.64 13.20
C LEU A 527 -3.10 -14.07 13.72
N GLY A 528 -4.31 -14.62 13.68
CA GLY A 528 -4.55 -16.05 13.81
C GLY A 528 -4.65 -16.70 12.44
N PHE A 529 -4.42 -18.02 12.40
CA PHE A 529 -4.55 -18.87 11.23
C PHE A 529 -5.27 -20.16 11.63
N ASP A 530 -6.20 -20.62 10.79
CA ASP A 530 -6.75 -21.96 10.90
C ASP A 530 -5.90 -22.97 10.12
N ARG A 531 -6.36 -24.23 10.10
CA ARG A 531 -5.72 -25.35 9.41
C ARG A 531 -5.56 -25.15 7.90
N ASP A 532 -6.41 -24.30 7.30
CA ASP A 532 -6.43 -24.02 5.87
C ASP A 532 -5.65 -22.72 5.60
N ALA A 533 -4.84 -22.26 6.57
CA ALA A 533 -4.07 -21.02 6.55
C ALA A 533 -4.89 -19.75 6.28
N LEU A 534 -6.21 -19.78 6.49
CA LEU A 534 -7.05 -18.59 6.43
C LEU A 534 -6.78 -17.72 7.65
N SER A 535 -6.52 -16.44 7.40
CA SER A 535 -6.15 -15.51 8.45
C SER A 535 -7.30 -14.62 8.93
N ALA A 536 -7.24 -14.25 10.21
CA ALA A 536 -8.05 -13.19 10.79
C ALA A 536 -7.28 -12.46 11.90
N PRO A 537 -7.48 -11.15 12.10
CA PRO A 537 -6.94 -10.43 13.27
C PRO A 537 -7.38 -11.07 14.59
N ILE A 538 -6.60 -10.95 15.66
CA ILE A 538 -7.00 -11.31 17.03
C ILE A 538 -7.20 -10.02 17.82
N GLU A 539 -8.31 -9.91 18.58
CA GLU A 539 -8.52 -8.75 19.45
C GLU A 539 -7.44 -8.68 20.54
N ALA A 540 -6.96 -7.48 20.84
CA ALA A 540 -5.88 -7.28 21.80
C ALA A 540 -6.22 -7.76 23.23
N ASP A 541 -7.51 -7.78 23.60
CA ASP A 541 -7.97 -8.28 24.91
C ASP A 541 -8.03 -9.82 25.00
N GLU A 542 -7.91 -10.53 23.88
CA GLU A 542 -7.82 -11.99 23.82
C GLU A 542 -6.37 -12.52 23.84
N VAL A 543 -5.38 -11.62 23.81
CA VAL A 543 -3.95 -11.99 23.81
C VAL A 543 -3.34 -11.79 25.20
N SER A 544 -2.74 -12.85 25.73
CA SER A 544 -1.91 -12.77 26.94
C SER A 544 -0.48 -12.42 26.58
N LEU A 545 0.09 -11.40 27.24
CA LEU A 545 1.45 -10.91 26.99
C LEU A 545 2.39 -11.21 28.16
N ARG A 546 3.61 -11.64 27.84
CA ARG A 546 4.72 -11.75 28.80
C ARG A 546 5.97 -11.08 28.24
N TYR A 547 6.48 -10.08 28.95
CA TYR A 547 7.64 -9.29 28.55
C TYR A 547 8.27 -8.58 29.76
N ASP A 548 9.42 -7.93 29.55
CA ASP A 548 10.07 -7.12 30.57
C ASP A 548 9.45 -5.70 30.63
N THR A 549 8.61 -5.48 31.64
CA THR A 549 7.90 -4.21 31.86
C THR A 549 8.80 -3.06 32.36
N SER A 550 10.08 -3.35 32.64
CA SER A 550 11.10 -2.32 32.91
C SER A 550 11.64 -1.69 31.62
N ILE A 551 11.59 -2.42 30.49
CA ILE A 551 12.10 -1.97 29.18
C ILE A 551 11.00 -1.31 28.35
N VAL A 552 9.79 -1.88 28.33
CA VAL A 552 8.65 -1.34 27.55
C VAL A 552 7.34 -1.36 28.32
N ASP A 553 6.39 -0.55 27.86
CA ASP A 553 4.97 -0.64 28.20
C ASP A 553 4.18 -1.06 26.96
N ILE A 554 3.22 -1.98 27.09
CA ILE A 554 2.41 -2.46 25.96
C ILE A 554 0.93 -2.37 26.33
N ALA A 555 0.15 -1.66 25.50
CA ALA A 555 -1.28 -1.45 25.68
C ALA A 555 -2.03 -1.62 24.35
N PRO A 556 -3.32 -1.98 24.35
CA PRO A 556 -4.15 -1.94 23.15
C PRO A 556 -4.12 -0.56 22.49
N ASP A 557 -4.00 -0.49 21.17
CA ASP A 557 -3.92 0.77 20.43
C ASP A 557 -5.29 1.39 20.08
N GLY A 558 -6.37 0.63 20.26
CA GLY A 558 -7.74 1.01 19.87
C GLY A 558 -8.10 0.68 18.42
N ALA A 559 -7.15 0.18 17.63
CA ALA A 559 -7.30 -0.22 16.21
C ALA A 559 -7.18 -1.74 16.01
N GLY A 560 -7.22 -2.53 17.09
CA GLY A 560 -7.10 -4.00 17.03
C GLY A 560 -5.67 -4.52 17.11
N GLY A 561 -4.71 -3.67 17.48
CA GLY A 561 -3.32 -4.03 17.73
C GLY A 561 -2.82 -3.55 19.09
N PHE A 562 -1.50 -3.50 19.22
CA PHE A 562 -0.79 -3.06 20.42
C PHE A 562 0.08 -1.85 20.11
N ARG A 563 0.02 -0.86 21.00
CA ARG A 563 1.00 0.22 21.11
C ARG A 563 2.07 -0.18 22.12
N VAL A 564 3.32 -0.08 21.71
CA VAL A 564 4.50 -0.34 22.53
C VAL A 564 5.21 0.98 22.78
N THR A 565 5.50 1.29 24.05
CA THR A 565 6.21 2.51 24.45
C THR A 565 7.52 2.14 25.14
N GLY A 566 8.64 2.72 24.71
CA GLY A 566 9.95 2.50 25.32
C GLY A 566 10.05 3.15 26.71
N LYS A 567 10.57 2.42 27.70
CA LYS A 567 10.80 2.92 29.07
C LYS A 567 12.28 3.06 29.41
N ALA A 568 13.11 2.12 28.96
CA ALA A 568 14.55 2.14 29.16
C ALA A 568 15.27 1.48 27.99
N ASP A 569 16.51 1.90 27.71
CA ASP A 569 17.35 1.29 26.67
C ASP A 569 17.60 -0.19 26.99
N GLY A 570 17.50 -1.05 25.97
CA GLY A 570 17.64 -2.50 26.12
C GLY A 570 16.80 -3.27 25.10
N GLY A 571 16.60 -4.56 25.36
CA GLY A 571 15.77 -5.42 24.52
C GLY A 571 14.96 -6.39 25.35
N THR A 572 13.74 -6.68 24.90
CA THR A 572 12.89 -7.70 25.50
C THR A 572 12.21 -8.52 24.41
N VAL A 573 11.99 -9.80 24.67
CA VAL A 573 11.16 -10.66 23.82
C VAL A 573 9.76 -10.66 24.41
N VAL A 574 8.79 -10.19 23.63
CA VAL A 574 7.38 -10.21 23.98
C VAL A 574 6.82 -11.55 23.53
N GLU A 575 6.43 -12.39 24.48
CA GLU A 575 5.73 -13.65 24.23
C GLU A 575 4.21 -13.39 24.23
N LEU A 576 3.55 -13.79 23.15
CA LEU A 576 2.12 -13.61 22.92
C LEU A 576 1.44 -14.97 22.96
N THR A 577 0.34 -15.10 23.71
CA THR A 577 -0.40 -16.36 23.84
C THR A 577 -1.89 -16.17 23.58
N VAL A 578 -2.46 -17.03 22.73
CA VAL A 578 -3.91 -17.10 22.41
C VAL A 578 -4.32 -18.57 22.36
N ASP A 579 -5.31 -18.98 23.15
CA ASP A 579 -5.80 -20.36 23.23
C ASP A 579 -4.69 -21.44 23.38
N GLY A 580 -3.61 -21.09 24.10
CA GLY A 580 -2.46 -21.97 24.34
C GLY A 580 -1.42 -22.00 23.19
N THR A 581 -1.69 -21.31 22.09
CA THR A 581 -0.75 -21.10 20.98
C THR A 581 0.13 -19.90 21.29
N THR A 582 1.43 -19.99 21.02
CA THR A 582 2.39 -18.92 21.31
C THR A 582 3.17 -18.45 20.10
N THR A 583 3.55 -17.17 20.09
CA THR A 583 4.48 -16.55 19.13
C THR A 583 5.23 -15.41 19.83
N ARG A 584 6.21 -14.78 19.16
CA ARG A 584 7.13 -13.82 19.78
C ARG A 584 7.41 -12.60 18.92
N VAL A 585 7.59 -11.45 19.56
CA VAL A 585 8.10 -10.21 18.96
C VAL A 585 9.35 -9.77 19.71
N GLY A 586 10.46 -9.56 19.00
CA GLY A 586 11.64 -8.91 19.57
C GLY A 586 11.46 -7.40 19.63
N VAL A 587 11.51 -6.80 20.82
CA VAL A 587 11.41 -5.34 20.97
C VAL A 587 12.73 -4.78 21.49
N THR A 588 13.26 -3.77 20.82
CA THR A 588 14.50 -3.08 21.22
C THR A 588 14.21 -1.60 21.43
N VAL A 589 14.70 -1.04 22.53
CA VAL A 589 14.62 0.39 22.86
C VAL A 589 16.03 0.95 22.87
N GLY A 590 16.20 2.09 22.19
CA GLY A 590 17.48 2.73 22.04
C GLY A 590 18.16 2.33 20.72
N SER A 591 19.13 3.14 20.33
CA SER A 591 19.89 2.97 19.10
C SER A 591 21.37 3.22 19.35
N ARG A 592 22.22 2.65 18.50
CA ARG A 592 23.63 2.98 18.43
C ARG A 592 23.91 3.75 17.15
N GLU A 593 24.77 4.74 17.23
CA GLU A 593 25.17 5.52 16.08
C GLU A 593 26.46 4.97 15.47
N VAL A 594 26.52 4.92 14.15
CA VAL A 594 27.70 4.53 13.37
C VAL A 594 28.02 5.63 12.39
N VAL A 595 29.16 6.30 12.57
CA VAL A 595 29.67 7.28 11.61
C VAL A 595 30.12 6.53 10.36
N VAL A 596 29.54 6.91 9.21
CA VAL A 596 29.84 6.35 7.88
C VAL A 596 30.69 7.28 7.03
N ALA A 597 30.70 8.58 7.33
CA ALA A 597 31.69 9.52 6.80
C ALA A 597 31.95 10.64 7.80
N ASN A 598 33.23 10.83 8.15
CA ASN A 598 33.72 11.89 9.03
C ASN A 598 34.26 13.10 8.25
N PHE A 599 34.16 13.08 6.92
CA PHE A 599 34.64 14.15 6.03
C PHE A 599 36.14 14.47 6.09
N ASP A 600 36.98 13.55 6.55
CA ASP A 600 38.45 13.65 6.41
C ASP A 600 38.89 13.75 4.93
N ASP A 601 38.04 13.27 4.01
CA ASP A 601 38.20 13.35 2.56
C ASP A 601 37.44 14.52 1.91
N ALA A 602 37.04 15.55 2.68
CA ALA A 602 36.22 16.67 2.20
C ALA A 602 36.75 17.35 0.91
N ALA A 603 38.05 17.28 0.63
CA ALA A 603 38.65 17.79 -0.62
C ALA A 603 38.26 17.00 -1.89
N ALA A 604 37.82 15.75 -1.75
CA ALA A 604 37.36 14.88 -2.84
C ALA A 604 35.85 15.02 -3.13
N TRP A 605 35.10 15.64 -2.22
CA TRP A 605 33.69 15.93 -2.40
C TRP A 605 33.50 16.99 -3.49
N LYS A 606 32.35 16.92 -4.16
CA LYS A 606 31.96 17.84 -5.22
C LYS A 606 30.69 18.57 -4.85
N CYS A 607 30.48 19.71 -5.48
CA CYS A 607 29.22 20.41 -5.40
C CYS A 607 28.58 20.55 -6.78
N THR A 608 27.29 20.27 -6.87
CA THR A 608 26.44 20.55 -8.04
C THR A 608 25.24 21.39 -7.58
N THR A 609 24.53 22.04 -8.50
CA THR A 609 23.42 22.93 -8.13
C THR A 609 22.23 22.79 -9.07
N ALA A 610 21.07 23.27 -8.61
CA ALA A 610 20.01 23.72 -9.50
C ALA A 610 19.75 25.21 -9.25
N ARG A 611 19.93 26.03 -10.29
CA ARG A 611 19.63 27.48 -10.29
C ARG A 611 20.35 28.28 -9.18
N ALA A 612 21.54 27.82 -8.80
CA ALA A 612 22.43 28.43 -7.82
C ALA A 612 23.89 28.21 -8.24
N SER A 613 24.83 28.80 -7.50
CA SER A 613 26.24 28.36 -7.55
C SER A 613 26.69 27.85 -6.19
N CYS A 614 27.70 27.00 -6.17
CA CYS A 614 28.25 26.48 -4.93
C CYS A 614 29.73 26.10 -5.05
N ALA A 615 30.39 25.99 -3.90
CA ALA A 615 31.74 25.48 -3.76
C ALA A 615 31.85 24.65 -2.48
N VAL A 616 32.73 23.66 -2.49
CA VAL A 616 33.05 22.83 -1.32
C VAL A 616 34.54 22.92 -0.98
N SER A 617 34.85 22.84 0.31
CA SER A 617 36.22 22.87 0.82
C SER A 617 36.31 22.17 2.17
N ALA A 618 37.47 21.58 2.48
CA ALA A 618 37.77 21.10 3.83
C ALA A 618 38.02 22.28 4.78
N VAL A 619 37.41 22.24 5.96
CA VAL A 619 37.62 23.21 7.06
C VAL A 619 37.71 22.46 8.39
N ALA A 620 37.95 23.18 9.49
CA ALA A 620 37.79 22.59 10.82
C ALA A 620 36.32 22.22 11.06
N GLY A 621 36.08 20.94 11.35
CA GLY A 621 34.79 20.38 11.72
C GLY A 621 34.52 20.48 13.22
N ARG A 622 33.53 19.72 13.67
CA ARG A 622 33.19 19.52 15.08
C ARG A 622 34.23 18.61 15.73
N ASP A 623 34.55 17.49 15.07
CA ASP A 623 35.45 16.44 15.55
C ASP A 623 36.47 16.05 14.45
N GLY A 624 37.28 17.01 13.97
CA GLY A 624 38.27 16.77 12.92
C GLY A 624 38.15 17.74 11.74
N LEU A 625 38.22 17.23 10.51
CA LEU A 625 37.89 17.99 9.30
C LEU A 625 36.39 17.92 9.03
N GLY A 626 35.81 19.03 8.57
CA GLY A 626 34.42 19.11 8.11
C GLY A 626 34.34 19.59 6.67
N LEU A 627 33.22 19.28 6.01
CA LEU A 627 32.91 19.74 4.67
C LEU A 627 32.20 21.08 4.73
N ARG A 628 32.90 22.17 4.40
CA ARG A 628 32.24 23.46 4.16
C ARG A 628 31.65 23.50 2.77
N MET A 629 30.36 23.81 2.66
CA MET A 629 29.68 24.07 1.40
C MET A 629 29.13 25.50 1.41
N SER A 630 29.68 26.36 0.55
CA SER A 630 29.13 27.70 0.29
C SER A 630 28.24 27.69 -0.93
N TYR A 631 27.19 28.51 -0.92
CA TYR A 631 26.24 28.61 -2.01
C TYR A 631 25.65 30.02 -2.15
N ASP A 632 25.23 30.31 -3.38
CA ASP A 632 24.63 31.57 -3.79
C ASP A 632 23.22 31.33 -4.33
N PHE A 633 22.22 31.69 -3.52
CA PHE A 633 20.80 31.57 -3.86
C PHE A 633 20.22 32.88 -4.41
N THR A 634 21.05 33.86 -4.77
CA THR A 634 20.62 35.12 -5.39
C THR A 634 20.33 34.98 -6.89
N GLN A 635 20.69 33.86 -7.51
CA GLN A 635 20.76 33.70 -8.96
C GLN A 635 19.41 33.41 -9.64
N SER A 636 18.37 33.12 -8.86
CA SER A 636 17.07 32.70 -9.37
C SER A 636 15.99 32.93 -8.32
N THR A 637 14.75 33.13 -8.76
CA THR A 637 13.54 33.16 -7.91
C THR A 637 12.79 31.82 -7.90
N GLY A 638 13.19 30.84 -8.73
CA GLY A 638 12.69 29.46 -8.64
C GLY A 638 13.25 28.72 -7.41
N THR A 639 12.99 27.43 -7.23
CA THR A 639 13.69 26.64 -6.18
C THR A 639 15.20 26.55 -6.48
N ARG A 640 16.03 26.83 -5.47
CA ARG A 640 17.50 26.82 -5.54
C ARG A 640 18.02 25.71 -4.65
N THR A 641 18.97 24.93 -5.13
CA THR A 641 19.57 23.82 -4.38
C THR A 641 21.06 23.73 -4.64
N SER A 642 21.81 23.28 -3.63
CA SER A 642 23.25 23.02 -3.71
C SER A 642 23.57 21.67 -3.10
N TYR A 643 24.09 20.74 -3.88
CA TYR A 643 24.26 19.33 -3.50
C TYR A 643 25.70 19.02 -3.13
N ALA A 644 25.95 18.68 -1.86
CA ALA A 644 27.17 18.07 -1.39
C ALA A 644 27.21 16.59 -1.84
N THR A 645 28.05 16.30 -2.83
CA THR A 645 28.13 15.00 -3.50
C THR A 645 29.42 14.28 -3.11
N PRO A 646 29.36 13.04 -2.59
CA PRO A 646 30.53 12.28 -2.20
C PRO A 646 31.32 11.80 -3.45
N PRO A 647 32.61 11.46 -3.30
CA PRO A 647 33.43 10.93 -4.40
C PRO A 647 32.92 9.58 -4.95
N ALA A 648 32.21 8.80 -4.13
CA ALA A 648 31.48 7.59 -4.50
C ALA A 648 30.23 7.47 -3.62
N LEU A 649 29.23 6.67 -4.05
CA LEU A 649 28.07 6.39 -3.21
C LEU A 649 28.51 5.71 -1.90
N ILE A 650 27.99 6.18 -0.76
CA ILE A 650 28.35 5.65 0.57
C ILE A 650 27.26 4.66 0.99
N GLU A 651 27.63 3.40 1.20
CA GLU A 651 26.70 2.38 1.71
C GLU A 651 26.37 2.64 3.19
N LEU A 652 25.08 2.64 3.51
CA LEU A 652 24.56 2.80 4.86
C LEU A 652 24.35 1.40 5.47
N PRO A 653 25.11 1.02 6.51
CA PRO A 653 25.11 -0.35 7.01
C PRO A 653 23.77 -0.70 7.67
N GLY A 654 23.38 -1.97 7.56
CA GLY A 654 22.20 -2.54 8.21
C GLY A 654 20.86 -1.91 7.78
N GLN A 655 19.90 -1.91 8.70
CA GLN A 655 18.58 -1.28 8.55
C GLN A 655 18.49 -0.08 9.51
N PRO A 656 19.02 1.09 9.12
CA PRO A 656 19.05 2.24 9.99
C PRO A 656 17.66 2.84 10.22
N LEU A 657 17.39 3.27 11.46
CA LEU A 657 16.18 4.00 11.85
C LEU A 657 16.20 5.45 11.32
N ALA A 658 17.41 6.02 11.21
CA ALA A 658 17.63 7.38 10.71
C ALA A 658 19.04 7.52 10.15
N VAL A 659 19.21 8.47 9.24
CA VAL A 659 20.51 9.02 8.84
C VAL A 659 20.70 10.34 9.59
N SER A 660 21.84 10.54 10.23
CA SER A 660 22.15 11.76 10.98
C SER A 660 23.39 12.46 10.42
N MET A 661 23.48 13.77 10.60
CA MET A 661 24.70 14.53 10.38
C MET A 661 24.72 15.78 11.26
N TRP A 662 25.91 16.25 11.61
CA TRP A 662 26.09 17.55 12.24
C TRP A 662 26.22 18.63 11.17
N VAL A 663 25.46 19.71 11.34
CA VAL A 663 25.48 20.86 10.42
C VAL A 663 25.67 22.13 11.24
N ASN A 664 26.50 23.04 10.75
CA ASN A 664 26.71 24.35 11.33
C ASN A 664 26.55 25.43 10.25
N PRO A 665 25.39 26.09 10.18
CA PRO A 665 25.18 27.21 9.29
C PRO A 665 25.97 28.45 9.73
N GLU A 666 26.63 29.12 8.78
CA GLU A 666 27.28 30.43 9.04
C GLU A 666 26.23 31.51 9.35
N ALA A 667 25.05 31.42 8.73
CA ALA A 667 23.86 32.18 9.09
C ALA A 667 22.62 31.29 9.04
N GLY A 668 21.67 31.49 9.97
CA GLY A 668 20.38 30.79 9.98
C GLY A 668 19.38 31.45 9.02
N ARG A 669 19.51 31.21 7.70
CA ARG A 669 18.67 31.86 6.68
C ARG A 669 17.35 31.14 6.44
N GLY A 670 17.17 29.95 7.03
CA GLY A 670 15.95 29.17 6.92
C GLY A 670 15.89 28.32 5.66
N GLU A 671 17.04 27.96 5.07
CA GLU A 671 17.13 26.96 4.02
C GLU A 671 16.69 25.57 4.52
N TRP A 672 16.04 24.78 3.68
CA TRP A 672 15.52 23.46 4.03
C TRP A 672 16.59 22.38 3.86
N ALA A 673 16.96 21.68 4.94
CA ALA A 673 17.91 20.58 4.88
C ALA A 673 17.28 19.32 4.27
N ARG A 674 17.92 18.75 3.23
CA ARG A 674 17.42 17.56 2.53
C ARG A 674 18.53 16.57 2.20
N LEU A 675 18.16 15.30 2.05
CA LEU A 675 19.05 14.19 1.79
C LEU A 675 18.45 13.25 0.74
N GLN A 676 19.28 12.59 -0.06
CA GLN A 676 18.80 11.58 -1.00
C GLN A 676 19.66 10.31 -0.96
N VAL A 677 19.00 9.17 -1.16
CA VAL A 677 19.60 7.83 -1.16
C VAL A 677 19.09 7.03 -2.35
N TYR A 678 19.83 6.00 -2.73
CA TYR A 678 19.32 4.86 -3.49
C TYR A 678 18.99 3.72 -2.54
N ASP A 679 17.99 2.92 -2.89
CA ASP A 679 17.75 1.65 -2.21
C ASP A 679 18.60 0.51 -2.81
N ALA A 680 18.43 -0.71 -2.31
CA ALA A 680 19.17 -1.88 -2.76
C ALA A 680 18.90 -2.26 -4.23
N THR A 681 17.74 -1.89 -4.78
CA THR A 681 17.37 -2.15 -6.18
C THR A 681 18.03 -1.15 -7.15
N GLY A 682 18.64 -0.09 -6.60
CA GLY A 682 19.18 1.02 -7.38
C GLY A 682 18.12 2.08 -7.72
N ALA A 683 16.90 1.98 -7.17
CA ALA A 683 15.88 3.00 -7.34
C ALA A 683 16.22 4.23 -6.48
N LEU A 684 15.96 5.41 -7.04
CA LEU A 684 16.19 6.67 -6.35
C LEU A 684 15.01 6.96 -5.43
N VAL A 685 15.27 7.02 -4.12
CA VAL A 685 14.22 7.28 -3.13
C VAL A 685 13.86 8.77 -3.12
N PRO A 686 12.57 9.15 -2.92
CA PRO A 686 12.20 10.53 -2.65
C PRO A 686 13.07 11.13 -1.54
N ALA A 687 13.51 12.37 -1.73
CA ALA A 687 14.47 12.98 -0.81
C ALA A 687 13.89 13.09 0.62
N PHE A 688 14.67 12.64 1.61
CA PHE A 688 14.32 12.76 3.01
C PHE A 688 14.36 14.24 3.40
N SER A 689 13.32 14.68 4.10
CA SER A 689 13.15 16.07 4.51
C SER A 689 13.56 16.25 5.96
N GLY A 690 14.50 17.16 6.21
CA GLY A 690 14.95 17.57 7.54
C GLY A 690 14.30 18.88 7.98
N PRO A 691 14.80 19.50 9.07
CA PRO A 691 14.34 20.81 9.53
C PRO A 691 14.84 21.96 8.63
N TYR A 692 14.26 23.14 8.81
CA TYR A 692 14.81 24.39 8.27
C TYR A 692 15.98 24.88 9.12
N LEU A 693 17.05 25.36 8.49
CA LEU A 693 18.26 25.84 9.14
C LEU A 693 18.10 27.30 9.59
N THR A 694 17.42 27.52 10.71
CA THR A 694 17.04 28.87 11.19
C THR A 694 18.00 29.47 12.21
N SER A 695 19.02 28.73 12.65
CA SER A 695 19.99 29.18 13.66
C SER A 695 21.42 28.79 13.27
N THR A 696 22.40 29.53 13.83
CA THR A 696 23.83 29.24 13.72
C THR A 696 24.29 28.27 14.83
N GLY A 697 25.45 27.66 14.64
CA GLY A 697 26.03 26.71 15.59
C GLY A 697 25.79 25.26 15.19
N TRP A 698 26.57 24.35 15.78
CA TRP A 698 26.43 22.92 15.53
C TRP A 698 25.08 22.40 16.00
N GLN A 699 24.29 21.92 15.04
CA GLN A 699 23.04 21.22 15.28
C GLN A 699 23.10 19.84 14.63
N LYS A 700 22.61 18.84 15.34
CA LYS A 700 22.47 17.50 14.79
C LYS A 700 21.14 17.40 14.06
N ILE A 701 21.20 17.06 12.79
CA ILE A 701 20.04 16.86 11.95
C ILE A 701 19.83 15.36 11.77
N GLU A 702 18.59 14.92 11.92
CA GLU A 702 18.21 13.52 11.73
C GLU A 702 17.15 13.42 10.64
N PHE A 703 17.37 12.48 9.74
CA PHE A 703 16.50 12.13 8.64
C PHE A 703 15.95 10.72 8.92
N PRO A 704 14.71 10.59 9.41
CA PRO A 704 14.08 9.28 9.59
C PRO A 704 14.10 8.51 8.28
N VAL A 705 14.46 7.23 8.35
CA VAL A 705 14.41 6.33 7.18
C VAL A 705 12.97 5.81 7.07
N PRO A 706 12.26 6.04 5.95
CA PRO A 706 10.94 5.48 5.72
C PRO A 706 10.94 3.95 5.83
N ALA A 707 9.86 3.39 6.40
CA ALA A 707 9.65 1.95 6.40
C ALA A 707 9.45 1.40 4.97
N GLY A 708 9.73 0.12 4.78
CA GLY A 708 9.52 -0.57 3.49
C GLY A 708 10.60 -0.33 2.42
N LEU A 709 11.67 0.42 2.73
CA LEU A 709 12.80 0.59 1.81
C LEU A 709 13.69 -0.66 1.78
N GLN A 710 14.21 -0.97 0.60
CA GLN A 710 15.11 -2.11 0.40
C GLN A 710 16.55 -1.74 0.82
N HIS A 711 17.18 -2.58 1.64
CA HIS A 711 18.51 -2.35 2.23
C HIS A 711 19.59 -3.25 1.61
N PRO A 712 20.87 -2.82 1.54
CA PRO A 712 21.43 -1.60 2.12
C PRO A 712 21.11 -0.35 1.28
N LEU A 713 20.89 0.78 1.97
CA LEU A 713 20.73 2.08 1.31
C LEU A 713 22.10 2.63 0.90
N LYS A 714 22.13 3.43 -0.16
CA LYS A 714 23.35 4.12 -0.62
C LYS A 714 23.13 5.62 -0.63
N PHE A 715 23.83 6.34 0.25
CA PHE A 715 23.81 7.79 0.31
C PHE A 715 24.31 8.41 -1.00
N ARG A 716 23.49 9.29 -1.57
CA ARG A 716 23.78 10.01 -2.81
C ARG A 716 24.29 11.40 -2.54
N TRP A 717 23.57 12.20 -1.75
CA TRP A 717 23.96 13.57 -1.42
C TRP A 717 23.11 14.15 -0.29
N PHE A 718 23.62 15.25 0.25
CA PHE A 718 22.90 16.17 1.12
C PHE A 718 22.82 17.56 0.45
N TYR A 719 21.73 18.30 0.66
CA TYR A 719 21.56 19.63 0.09
C TYR A 719 20.65 20.55 0.92
N PRO A 720 21.02 21.82 1.13
CA PRO A 720 20.09 22.88 1.46
C PRO A 720 19.26 23.26 0.22
N ALA A 721 17.97 23.51 0.43
CA ALA A 721 17.05 24.00 -0.58
C ALA A 721 16.37 25.30 -0.12
N GLU A 722 16.40 26.32 -0.97
CA GLU A 722 15.59 27.53 -0.77
C GLU A 722 14.41 27.52 -1.74
N ILE A 723 13.21 27.57 -1.18
CA ILE A 723 11.94 27.43 -1.89
C ILE A 723 11.16 28.75 -1.95
N LYS A 724 11.53 29.75 -1.15
CA LYS A 724 10.90 31.07 -1.13
C LYS A 724 11.44 31.93 -2.27
N PRO A 725 10.61 32.41 -3.21
CA PRO A 725 11.08 33.17 -4.37
C PRO A 725 11.72 34.52 -4.04
N ASP A 726 11.33 35.13 -2.93
CA ASP A 726 11.76 36.45 -2.44
C ASP A 726 12.98 36.41 -1.53
N ALA A 727 13.36 35.22 -1.03
CA ALA A 727 14.57 35.04 -0.26
C ALA A 727 15.80 35.11 -1.19
N SER A 728 16.70 36.08 -1.01
CA SER A 728 17.89 36.21 -1.86
C SER A 728 19.11 36.46 -1.01
N TYR A 729 20.03 35.49 -0.97
CA TYR A 729 21.20 35.53 -0.12
C TYR A 729 22.29 34.56 -0.59
N THR A 730 23.51 34.82 -0.12
CA THR A 730 24.59 33.83 -0.07
C THR A 730 24.72 33.30 1.35
N ASN A 731 25.07 32.02 1.50
CA ASN A 731 25.34 31.42 2.80
C ASN A 731 26.37 30.29 2.66
N ALA A 732 26.84 29.77 3.79
CA ALA A 732 27.58 28.53 3.81
C ALA A 732 27.22 27.71 5.06
N ILE A 733 27.43 26.41 4.95
CA ILE A 733 27.25 25.46 6.04
C ILE A 733 28.50 24.60 6.15
N VAL A 734 28.84 24.17 7.36
CA VAL A 734 29.83 23.12 7.59
C VAL A 734 29.09 21.85 8.00
N ILE A 735 29.41 20.74 7.34
CA ILE A 735 28.82 19.42 7.59
C ILE A 735 29.92 18.54 8.19
N ASP A 736 29.56 17.77 9.21
CA ASP A 736 30.44 16.81 9.87
C ASP A 736 29.68 15.55 10.32
N ASP A 737 30.39 14.43 10.52
CA ASP A 737 29.87 13.15 11.02
C ASP A 737 28.55 12.69 10.38
N LEU A 738 28.57 12.34 9.10
CA LEU A 738 27.48 11.59 8.48
C LEU A 738 27.42 10.21 9.15
N ALA A 739 26.30 9.91 9.80
CA ALA A 739 26.13 8.71 10.59
C ALA A 739 24.77 8.06 10.34
N VAL A 740 24.64 6.82 10.80
CA VAL A 740 23.39 6.07 10.80
C VAL A 740 23.04 5.61 12.21
N LYS A 741 21.76 5.66 12.56
CA LYS A 741 21.24 5.10 13.81
C LYS A 741 20.76 3.68 13.59
N LEU A 742 21.45 2.71 14.17
CA LEU A 742 21.10 1.30 14.13
C LEU A 742 20.34 0.87 15.37
N PRO A 743 19.34 -0.01 15.25
CA PRO A 743 18.68 -0.57 16.42
C PRO A 743 19.62 -1.47 17.23
N ALA A 744 19.41 -1.56 18.54
CA ALA A 744 20.10 -2.54 19.38
C ALA A 744 19.79 -3.97 18.91
N THR A 745 20.74 -4.91 19.00
CA THR A 745 20.55 -6.31 18.62
C THR A 745 19.86 -7.11 19.73
N ILE A 746 18.88 -7.93 19.37
CA ILE A 746 18.23 -8.90 20.27
C ILE A 746 18.12 -10.23 19.55
N ASP A 747 18.36 -11.32 20.28
CA ASP A 747 18.12 -12.68 19.79
C ASP A 747 16.68 -13.07 20.09
N VAL A 748 15.92 -13.42 19.05
CA VAL A 748 14.52 -13.86 19.16
C VAL A 748 14.49 -15.33 18.76
N PRO A 749 14.17 -16.25 19.68
CA PRO A 749 14.09 -17.66 19.33
C PRO A 749 13.04 -17.87 18.25
N ALA A 750 13.41 -18.53 17.16
CA ALA A 750 12.51 -18.85 16.06
C ALA A 750 11.30 -19.66 16.55
N ASP A 751 10.14 -19.39 15.96
CA ASP A 751 8.96 -20.22 16.16
C ASP A 751 9.17 -21.59 15.48
N PRO A 752 8.54 -22.67 15.97
CA PRO A 752 8.64 -23.99 15.34
C PRO A 752 8.19 -23.92 13.87
N ALA A 753 8.97 -24.54 12.98
CA ALA A 753 8.60 -24.63 11.57
C ALA A 753 7.29 -25.42 11.41
N TYR A 754 6.28 -24.80 10.81
CA TYR A 754 5.02 -25.43 10.47
C TYR A 754 5.18 -26.23 9.18
N ARG A 755 4.96 -27.55 9.23
CA ARG A 755 5.01 -28.42 8.05
C ARG A 755 3.73 -28.25 7.24
N ARG A 756 3.86 -28.19 5.92
CA ARG A 756 2.73 -28.08 4.99
C ARG A 756 2.30 -29.44 4.50
N ASP A 757 0.99 -29.69 4.53
CA ASP A 757 0.42 -30.99 4.14
C ASP A 757 0.60 -31.27 2.64
N PHE A 758 0.68 -30.22 1.82
CA PHE A 758 0.96 -30.38 0.40
C PHE A 758 2.42 -30.80 0.09
N VAL A 759 3.35 -30.73 1.05
CA VAL A 759 4.69 -31.30 0.87
C VAL A 759 4.65 -32.79 1.21
N ILE A 760 4.64 -33.61 0.18
CA ILE A 760 4.43 -35.05 0.28
C ILE A 760 5.73 -35.84 0.39
N ARG A 761 5.62 -37.10 0.78
CA ARG A 761 6.75 -38.04 0.89
C ARG A 761 7.30 -38.44 -0.49
N ASP A 762 8.53 -38.93 -0.50
CA ASP A 762 9.18 -39.45 -1.71
C ASP A 762 8.35 -40.53 -2.41
N GLY A 763 8.25 -40.45 -3.72
CA GLY A 763 7.52 -41.37 -4.59
C GLY A 763 5.99 -41.21 -4.60
N ALA A 764 5.40 -40.43 -3.69
CA ALA A 764 3.94 -40.29 -3.61
C ALA A 764 3.34 -39.58 -4.82
N ALA A 765 4.07 -38.66 -5.47
CA ALA A 765 3.58 -37.98 -6.68
C ALA A 765 3.37 -38.93 -7.87
N ALA A 766 3.88 -40.17 -7.80
CA ALA A 766 3.67 -41.19 -8.83
C ALA A 766 2.28 -41.83 -8.80
N ASP A 767 1.56 -41.72 -7.69
CA ASP A 767 0.20 -42.22 -7.55
C ASP A 767 -0.86 -41.21 -8.04
N GLU A 768 -0.44 -39.97 -8.33
CA GLU A 768 -1.33 -38.88 -8.74
C GLU A 768 -1.78 -39.00 -10.22
N PRO A 769 -2.98 -38.50 -10.57
CA PRO A 769 -3.53 -38.58 -11.93
C PRO A 769 -2.61 -38.04 -13.03
N TRP A 770 -1.86 -36.98 -12.73
CA TRP A 770 -0.78 -36.46 -13.57
C TRP A 770 0.21 -35.66 -12.74
N ARG A 771 1.36 -35.36 -13.32
CA ARG A 771 2.45 -34.67 -12.62
C ARG A 771 3.35 -33.88 -13.57
N PHE A 772 4.00 -32.84 -13.06
CA PHE A 772 4.99 -32.06 -13.80
C PHE A 772 6.20 -31.76 -12.92
N ALA A 773 7.36 -31.54 -13.53
CA ALA A 773 8.59 -31.21 -12.79
C ALA A 773 8.88 -29.72 -12.84
N VAL A 774 9.55 -29.21 -11.81
CA VAL A 774 10.01 -27.82 -11.70
C VAL A 774 11.52 -27.82 -11.42
N MET A 775 12.26 -27.01 -12.17
CA MET A 775 13.67 -26.73 -11.93
C MET A 775 13.95 -25.23 -12.09
N SER A 776 15.02 -24.73 -11.49
CA SER A 776 15.43 -23.31 -11.59
C SER A 776 16.90 -23.13 -11.24
N ASP A 777 17.44 -21.92 -11.48
CA ASP A 777 18.73 -21.50 -10.92
C ASP A 777 19.90 -22.47 -11.21
N ALA A 778 20.04 -22.82 -12.48
CA ALA A 778 21.22 -23.54 -12.95
C ALA A 778 22.41 -22.59 -13.20
N GLN A 779 22.11 -21.37 -13.68
CA GLN A 779 23.02 -20.23 -13.87
C GLN A 779 24.37 -20.60 -14.51
N PHE A 780 24.39 -21.35 -15.62
CA PHE A 780 25.63 -21.61 -16.34
C PHE A 780 25.92 -20.57 -17.45
N VAL A 781 27.16 -20.57 -17.94
CA VAL A 781 27.62 -19.72 -19.06
C VAL A 781 28.33 -20.56 -20.13
N ALA A 782 28.16 -20.18 -21.40
CA ALA A 782 28.72 -20.88 -22.55
C ALA A 782 30.24 -20.74 -22.69
N ARG A 783 30.84 -19.71 -22.09
CA ARG A 783 32.30 -19.59 -22.04
C ARG A 783 32.97 -20.64 -21.13
N ASN A 784 32.21 -21.36 -20.31
CA ASN A 784 32.69 -22.47 -19.49
C ASN A 784 31.74 -23.68 -19.58
N PRO A 785 31.68 -24.34 -20.75
CA PRO A 785 30.70 -25.40 -21.02
C PRO A 785 30.97 -26.68 -20.23
N ASP A 786 32.18 -26.85 -19.70
CA ASP A 786 32.59 -27.99 -18.87
C ASP A 786 32.55 -27.67 -17.37
N SER A 787 31.79 -26.65 -16.96
CA SER A 787 31.63 -26.28 -15.55
C SER A 787 30.80 -27.29 -14.75
N ASP A 788 30.94 -27.25 -13.41
CA ASP A 788 30.05 -28.00 -12.51
C ASP A 788 28.59 -27.60 -12.68
N LEU A 789 28.31 -26.33 -13.02
CA LEU A 789 26.96 -25.82 -13.26
C LEU A 789 26.29 -26.52 -14.45
N VAL A 790 27.01 -26.68 -15.58
CA VAL A 790 26.50 -27.42 -16.74
C VAL A 790 26.32 -28.91 -16.40
N ARG A 791 27.27 -29.51 -15.67
CA ARG A 791 27.14 -30.91 -15.22
C ARG A 791 25.90 -31.12 -14.34
N ASN A 792 25.67 -30.23 -13.39
CA ASN A 792 24.52 -30.30 -12.49
C ASN A 792 23.22 -30.07 -13.25
N ALA A 793 23.15 -29.07 -14.14
CA ALA A 793 21.98 -28.83 -14.97
C ALA A 793 21.59 -30.09 -15.79
N ARG A 794 22.58 -30.74 -16.42
CA ARG A 794 22.37 -32.00 -17.15
C ARG A 794 21.94 -33.14 -16.24
N ARG A 795 22.53 -33.26 -15.05
CA ARG A 795 22.11 -34.24 -14.03
C ARG A 795 20.63 -34.07 -13.70
N THR A 796 20.21 -32.85 -13.34
CA THR A 796 18.82 -32.55 -12.99
C THR A 796 17.86 -32.90 -14.13
N LEU A 797 18.18 -32.51 -15.37
CA LEU A 797 17.35 -32.84 -16.54
C LEU A 797 17.21 -34.35 -16.76
N ARG A 798 18.28 -35.13 -16.53
CA ARG A 798 18.24 -36.60 -16.64
C ARG A 798 17.40 -37.22 -15.53
N GLU A 799 17.54 -36.76 -14.29
CA GLU A 799 16.72 -37.21 -13.16
C GLU A 799 15.24 -36.91 -13.40
N ILE A 800 14.92 -35.69 -13.83
CA ILE A 800 13.57 -35.26 -14.19
C ILE A 800 13.00 -36.15 -15.30
N LYS A 801 13.75 -36.34 -16.39
CA LYS A 801 13.31 -37.19 -17.51
C LYS A 801 13.07 -38.64 -17.06
N ALA A 802 13.93 -39.18 -16.21
CA ALA A 802 13.77 -40.53 -15.66
C ALA A 802 12.54 -40.65 -14.75
N ALA A 803 12.17 -39.57 -14.05
CA ALA A 803 10.96 -39.51 -13.24
C ALA A 803 9.66 -39.42 -14.06
N ALA A 804 9.76 -39.26 -15.39
CA ALA A 804 8.65 -39.27 -16.35
C ALA A 804 7.45 -38.37 -15.94
N PRO A 805 7.64 -37.04 -15.82
CA PRO A 805 6.55 -36.08 -15.73
C PRO A 805 5.86 -35.87 -17.09
N ASP A 806 4.66 -35.29 -17.09
CA ASP A 806 3.94 -34.89 -18.30
C ASP A 806 4.70 -33.76 -19.04
N PHE A 807 5.31 -32.82 -18.30
CA PHE A 807 6.17 -31.76 -18.81
C PHE A 807 7.10 -31.21 -17.71
N LEU A 808 8.07 -30.38 -18.10
CA LEU A 808 8.99 -29.64 -17.23
C LEU A 808 8.70 -28.14 -17.26
N VAL A 809 8.73 -27.46 -16.11
CA VAL A 809 8.81 -26.00 -16.00
C VAL A 809 10.20 -25.62 -15.53
N ILE A 810 10.93 -24.86 -16.35
CA ILE A 810 12.18 -24.19 -15.99
C ILE A 810 11.80 -22.80 -15.50
N ASN A 811 11.79 -22.59 -14.19
CA ASN A 811 11.31 -21.36 -13.57
C ASN A 811 12.44 -20.35 -13.35
N GLY A 812 13.02 -19.85 -14.44
CA GLY A 812 14.05 -18.82 -14.46
C GLY A 812 15.47 -19.30 -14.16
N ASP A 813 16.43 -18.43 -14.50
CA ASP A 813 17.84 -18.52 -14.17
C ASP A 813 18.51 -19.83 -14.61
N PHE A 814 18.17 -20.31 -15.81
CA PHE A 814 18.84 -21.48 -16.39
C PHE A 814 20.26 -21.10 -16.86
N VAL A 815 20.40 -19.90 -17.42
CA VAL A 815 21.70 -19.28 -17.76
C VAL A 815 22.03 -18.16 -16.78
N ASP A 816 23.29 -17.70 -16.75
CA ASP A 816 23.75 -16.66 -15.82
C ASP A 816 23.75 -15.24 -16.42
N GLU A 817 24.09 -15.10 -17.71
CA GLU A 817 24.37 -13.78 -18.31
C GLU A 817 23.56 -13.46 -19.56
N ALA A 818 22.73 -14.37 -20.05
CA ALA A 818 21.90 -14.19 -21.25
C ALA A 818 22.66 -13.74 -22.51
N ALA A 819 23.97 -14.02 -22.61
CA ALA A 819 24.68 -13.80 -23.87
C ALA A 819 24.06 -14.71 -24.94
N PRO A 820 24.08 -14.34 -26.24
CA PRO A 820 23.55 -15.19 -27.30
C PRO A 820 24.12 -16.61 -27.29
N ALA A 821 25.40 -16.76 -26.91
CA ALA A 821 26.06 -18.04 -26.75
C ALA A 821 25.50 -18.86 -25.57
N ASP A 822 25.14 -18.22 -24.46
CA ASP A 822 24.56 -18.88 -23.28
C ASP A 822 23.17 -19.43 -23.62
N ILE A 823 22.34 -18.62 -24.30
CA ILE A 823 21.01 -19.03 -24.77
C ILE A 823 21.10 -20.18 -25.78
N ALA A 824 22.08 -20.12 -26.69
CA ALA A 824 22.33 -21.22 -27.63
C ALA A 824 22.76 -22.51 -26.92
N LEU A 825 23.65 -22.42 -25.93
CA LEU A 825 24.05 -23.57 -25.12
C LEU A 825 22.87 -24.14 -24.31
N ALA A 826 22.02 -23.28 -23.74
CA ALA A 826 20.82 -23.70 -23.05
C ALA A 826 19.90 -24.51 -23.96
N LYS A 827 19.63 -24.02 -25.18
CA LYS A 827 18.84 -24.76 -26.16
C LYS A 827 19.47 -26.10 -26.53
N GLN A 828 20.79 -26.13 -26.74
CA GLN A 828 21.53 -27.35 -27.03
C GLN A 828 21.39 -28.37 -25.88
N ILE A 829 21.60 -27.97 -24.63
CA ILE A 829 21.47 -28.84 -23.46
C ILE A 829 20.05 -29.43 -23.38
N LEU A 830 19.02 -28.59 -23.55
CA LEU A 830 17.63 -29.04 -23.51
C LEU A 830 17.32 -30.04 -24.63
N ASP A 831 17.80 -29.79 -25.84
CA ASP A 831 17.61 -30.69 -26.98
C ASP A 831 18.32 -32.05 -26.76
N GLU A 832 19.53 -32.03 -26.23
CA GLU A 832 20.32 -33.23 -25.96
C GLU A 832 19.73 -34.09 -24.83
N GLU A 833 19.40 -33.47 -23.68
CA GLU A 833 18.95 -34.22 -22.51
C GLU A 833 17.47 -34.60 -22.61
N LEU A 834 16.61 -33.70 -23.07
CA LEU A 834 15.17 -33.96 -23.18
C LEU A 834 14.83 -34.68 -24.49
N GLY A 835 15.62 -34.53 -25.54
CA GLY A 835 15.49 -35.28 -26.81
C GLY A 835 14.18 -35.02 -27.55
N GLY A 836 13.49 -33.90 -27.25
CA GLY A 836 12.15 -33.61 -27.75
C GLY A 836 11.05 -34.55 -27.24
N THR A 837 11.36 -35.47 -26.32
CA THR A 837 10.38 -36.44 -25.79
C THR A 837 9.66 -35.94 -24.54
N LEU A 838 10.27 -35.01 -23.80
CA LEU A 838 9.64 -34.35 -22.66
C LEU A 838 9.38 -32.87 -23.01
N PRO A 839 8.10 -32.43 -23.11
CA PRO A 839 7.78 -31.02 -23.30
C PRO A 839 8.28 -30.18 -22.13
N TYR A 840 8.66 -28.93 -22.41
CA TYR A 840 9.04 -27.98 -21.37
C TYR A 840 8.47 -26.59 -21.62
N TYR A 841 8.28 -25.86 -20.53
CA TYR A 841 8.04 -24.42 -20.51
C TYR A 841 9.20 -23.75 -19.80
N TYR A 842 9.72 -22.67 -20.37
CA TYR A 842 10.81 -21.91 -19.80
C TYR A 842 10.27 -20.51 -19.47
N VAL A 843 10.24 -20.19 -18.18
CA VAL A 843 9.87 -18.88 -17.64
C VAL A 843 11.16 -18.08 -17.43
N PRO A 844 11.26 -16.82 -17.87
CA PRO A 844 12.47 -16.02 -17.70
C PRO A 844 12.65 -15.55 -16.24
N GLY A 845 13.89 -15.61 -15.75
CA GLY A 845 14.39 -15.00 -14.51
C GLY A 845 15.25 -13.78 -14.80
N ASN A 846 15.82 -13.16 -13.76
CA ASN A 846 16.66 -11.97 -13.93
C ASN A 846 17.98 -12.28 -14.64
N HIS A 847 18.50 -13.51 -14.54
CA HIS A 847 19.71 -13.86 -15.27
C HIS A 847 19.50 -14.04 -16.77
N GLU A 848 18.25 -14.18 -17.23
CA GLU A 848 17.88 -14.12 -18.65
C GLU A 848 17.89 -12.70 -19.25
N ILE A 849 18.07 -11.64 -18.44
CA ILE A 849 18.22 -10.26 -18.91
C ILE A 849 19.60 -9.64 -18.65
N MET A 850 20.46 -10.27 -17.85
CA MET A 850 21.71 -9.68 -17.33
C MET A 850 22.64 -9.11 -18.41
N GLY A 851 22.77 -9.79 -19.56
CA GLY A 851 23.66 -9.37 -20.64
C GLY A 851 23.15 -8.13 -21.38
N PRO A 852 22.13 -8.27 -22.25
CA PRO A 852 21.62 -7.15 -23.05
C PRO A 852 20.74 -6.16 -22.27
N GLY A 853 20.37 -6.45 -21.02
CA GLY A 853 19.40 -5.67 -20.23
C GLY A 853 17.94 -5.91 -20.62
N ASN A 854 17.66 -6.88 -21.50
CA ASN A 854 16.34 -7.22 -22.01
C ASN A 854 16.25 -8.71 -22.38
N LEU A 855 15.07 -9.18 -22.82
CA LEU A 855 14.83 -10.58 -23.18
C LEU A 855 14.98 -10.88 -24.68
N ASP A 856 15.59 -10.01 -25.49
CA ASP A 856 15.60 -10.17 -26.95
C ASP A 856 16.31 -11.46 -27.39
N ASN A 857 17.46 -11.76 -26.78
CA ASN A 857 18.22 -13.00 -27.04
C ASN A 857 17.40 -14.24 -26.67
N TRP A 858 16.71 -14.19 -25.53
CA TRP A 858 15.88 -15.27 -25.03
C TRP A 858 14.65 -15.49 -25.92
N ARG A 859 13.92 -14.41 -26.26
CA ARG A 859 12.73 -14.41 -27.12
C ARG A 859 13.01 -14.96 -28.51
N ALA A 860 14.19 -14.66 -29.06
CA ALA A 860 14.60 -15.17 -30.37
C ALA A 860 14.67 -16.71 -30.43
N VAL A 861 14.84 -17.39 -29.29
CA VAL A 861 14.97 -18.85 -29.20
C VAL A 861 13.75 -19.52 -28.57
N PHE A 862 13.17 -18.92 -27.53
CA PHE A 862 12.11 -19.54 -26.71
C PHE A 862 10.72 -18.89 -26.87
N GLY A 863 10.61 -17.77 -27.59
CA GLY A 863 9.34 -17.14 -27.96
C GLY A 863 8.74 -16.24 -26.86
N GLU A 864 7.46 -16.45 -26.56
CA GLU A 864 6.68 -15.62 -25.62
C GLU A 864 7.20 -15.72 -24.18
N THR A 865 7.22 -14.60 -23.47
CA THR A 865 7.78 -14.50 -22.10
C THR A 865 6.75 -14.79 -21.00
N HIS A 866 5.47 -14.74 -21.34
CA HIS A 866 4.34 -15.09 -20.48
C HIS A 866 3.29 -15.81 -21.33
N ARG A 867 2.49 -16.69 -20.72
CA ARG A 867 1.45 -17.48 -21.42
C ARG A 867 0.45 -18.15 -20.45
N VAL A 868 -0.68 -18.60 -21.00
CA VAL A 868 -1.68 -19.43 -20.31
C VAL A 868 -1.80 -20.77 -21.02
N VAL A 869 -1.80 -21.88 -20.27
CA VAL A 869 -1.96 -23.24 -20.81
C VAL A 869 -2.88 -24.05 -19.90
N ASP A 870 -3.90 -24.69 -20.47
CA ASP A 870 -4.72 -25.64 -19.73
C ASP A 870 -4.20 -27.07 -19.92
N HIS A 871 -4.00 -27.79 -18.81
CA HIS A 871 -3.59 -29.20 -18.82
C HIS A 871 -4.45 -29.98 -17.83
N ARG A 872 -5.22 -30.95 -18.35
CA ARG A 872 -6.04 -31.90 -17.56
C ARG A 872 -6.90 -31.24 -16.46
N GLY A 873 -7.53 -30.10 -16.77
CA GLY A 873 -8.42 -29.39 -15.85
C GLY A 873 -7.73 -28.38 -14.93
N THR A 874 -6.42 -28.17 -15.09
CA THR A 874 -5.67 -27.12 -14.40
C THR A 874 -5.19 -26.07 -15.39
N ARG A 875 -5.45 -24.79 -15.09
CA ARG A 875 -4.93 -23.66 -15.85
C ARG A 875 -3.59 -23.21 -15.30
N LEU A 876 -2.56 -23.25 -16.13
CA LEU A 876 -1.20 -22.83 -15.81
C LEU A 876 -0.99 -21.43 -16.36
N VAL A 877 -0.64 -20.48 -15.50
CA VAL A 877 -0.36 -19.08 -15.88
C VAL A 877 1.11 -18.80 -15.61
N MET A 878 1.87 -18.48 -16.66
CA MET A 878 3.31 -18.26 -16.58
C MET A 878 3.61 -16.80 -16.87
N LEU A 879 4.38 -16.16 -15.98
CA LEU A 879 4.60 -14.72 -15.97
C LEU A 879 6.11 -14.39 -15.93
N ASP A 880 6.47 -13.26 -16.52
CA ASP A 880 7.81 -12.69 -16.55
C ASP A 880 8.01 -11.73 -15.36
N SER A 881 8.82 -12.18 -14.41
CA SER A 881 9.28 -11.39 -13.26
C SER A 881 10.77 -11.04 -13.35
N SER A 882 11.39 -11.15 -14.53
CA SER A 882 12.84 -10.98 -14.71
C SER A 882 13.39 -9.62 -14.24
N ARG A 883 12.52 -8.61 -14.11
CA ARG A 883 12.86 -7.27 -13.59
C ARG A 883 12.52 -7.06 -12.11
N GLY A 884 12.23 -8.12 -11.36
CA GLY A 884 11.88 -8.07 -9.94
C GLY A 884 10.46 -7.55 -9.64
N THR A 885 9.64 -7.31 -10.66
CA THR A 885 8.20 -6.98 -10.56
C THR A 885 7.46 -7.63 -11.71
N LEU A 886 6.16 -7.91 -11.56
CA LEU A 886 5.34 -8.41 -12.66
C LEU A 886 5.09 -7.32 -13.71
N ARG A 887 4.81 -6.07 -13.30
CA ARG A 887 4.69 -4.95 -14.27
C ARG A 887 5.96 -4.73 -15.08
N GLY A 888 7.13 -5.04 -14.52
CA GLY A 888 8.42 -4.91 -15.18
C GLY A 888 8.59 -5.82 -16.40
N GLY A 889 7.91 -6.97 -16.45
CA GLY A 889 7.88 -7.84 -17.64
C GLY A 889 6.90 -7.38 -18.74
N GLY A 890 6.08 -6.36 -18.45
CA GLY A 890 4.99 -5.87 -19.30
C GLY A 890 3.66 -5.91 -18.55
N PHE A 891 2.84 -4.86 -18.64
CA PHE A 891 1.57 -4.79 -17.90
C PHE A 891 0.46 -5.63 -18.54
N ASP A 892 0.60 -5.99 -19.81
CA ASP A 892 -0.28 -6.91 -20.53
C ASP A 892 -0.35 -8.30 -19.86
N GLN A 893 0.72 -8.76 -19.24
CA GLN A 893 0.71 -10.02 -18.50
C GLN A 893 -0.10 -9.95 -17.19
N VAL A 894 -0.16 -8.77 -16.56
CA VAL A 894 -0.96 -8.56 -15.34
C VAL A 894 -2.43 -8.62 -15.71
N LEU A 895 -2.81 -7.98 -16.83
CA LEU A 895 -4.15 -8.09 -17.41
C LEU A 895 -4.46 -9.54 -17.80
N MET A 896 -3.50 -10.25 -18.41
CA MET A 896 -3.63 -11.67 -18.74
C MET A 896 -3.86 -12.54 -17.50
N LEU A 897 -3.14 -12.30 -16.40
CA LEU A 897 -3.35 -13.03 -15.13
C LEU A 897 -4.78 -12.80 -14.61
N ARG A 898 -5.23 -11.54 -14.56
CA ARG A 898 -6.59 -11.21 -14.10
C ARG A 898 -7.64 -11.90 -14.95
N GLN A 899 -7.53 -11.77 -16.28
CA GLN A 899 -8.41 -12.42 -17.23
C GLN A 899 -8.40 -13.95 -17.10
N ALA A 900 -7.23 -14.57 -16.93
CA ALA A 900 -7.10 -16.01 -16.78
C ALA A 900 -7.84 -16.54 -15.54
N LEU A 901 -7.84 -15.77 -14.44
CA LEU A 901 -8.59 -16.10 -13.22
C LEU A 901 -10.10 -15.93 -13.41
N ASP A 902 -10.53 -14.85 -14.05
CA ASP A 902 -11.96 -14.61 -14.34
C ASP A 902 -12.54 -15.72 -15.24
N GLU A 903 -11.85 -16.03 -16.33
CA GLU A 903 -12.25 -17.12 -17.23
C GLU A 903 -12.21 -18.48 -16.54
N ALA A 904 -11.19 -18.75 -15.72
CA ALA A 904 -11.12 -20.00 -14.96
C ALA A 904 -12.23 -20.12 -13.93
N ALA A 905 -12.75 -19.01 -13.38
CA ALA A 905 -13.84 -19.05 -12.42
C ALA A 905 -15.14 -19.53 -13.08
N ASP A 906 -15.38 -19.08 -14.32
CA ASP A 906 -16.58 -19.38 -15.09
C ASP A 906 -16.51 -20.70 -15.88
N ASP A 907 -15.31 -21.17 -16.25
CA ASP A 907 -15.15 -22.39 -17.05
C ASP A 907 -15.29 -23.67 -16.20
N PRO A 908 -16.34 -24.50 -16.38
CA PRO A 908 -16.52 -25.73 -15.61
C PRO A 908 -15.48 -26.83 -15.92
N ALA A 909 -14.72 -26.72 -17.02
CA ALA A 909 -13.64 -27.64 -17.36
C ALA A 909 -12.35 -27.36 -16.58
N VAL A 910 -12.21 -26.15 -16.02
CA VAL A 910 -11.08 -25.77 -15.18
C VAL A 910 -11.49 -25.89 -13.71
N GLY A 911 -10.78 -26.76 -12.97
CA GLY A 911 -10.98 -27.00 -11.54
C GLY A 911 -9.94 -26.31 -10.64
N SER A 912 -8.78 -25.93 -11.21
CA SER A 912 -7.70 -25.28 -10.48
C SER A 912 -6.84 -24.36 -11.36
N VAL A 913 -6.12 -23.43 -10.74
CA VAL A 913 -5.15 -22.53 -11.36
C VAL A 913 -3.79 -22.66 -10.66
N ALA A 914 -2.70 -22.74 -11.42
CA ALA A 914 -1.34 -22.64 -10.89
C ALA A 914 -0.59 -21.50 -11.59
N VAL A 915 0.00 -20.59 -10.82
CA VAL A 915 0.73 -19.41 -11.33
C VAL A 915 2.23 -19.61 -11.13
N PHE A 916 3.03 -19.24 -12.13
CA PHE A 916 4.48 -19.42 -12.17
C PHE A 916 5.19 -18.12 -12.52
N PHE A 917 6.19 -17.76 -11.72
CA PHE A 917 7.19 -16.74 -12.08
C PHE A 917 8.43 -16.88 -11.20
N HIS A 918 9.57 -16.34 -11.65
CA HIS A 918 10.86 -16.55 -11.00
C HIS A 918 10.97 -15.91 -9.58
N HIS A 919 10.76 -14.60 -9.44
CA HIS A 919 10.89 -13.91 -8.13
C HIS A 919 9.64 -14.16 -7.27
N PRO A 920 9.73 -14.82 -6.11
CA PRO A 920 8.56 -15.09 -5.29
C PRO A 920 7.90 -13.83 -4.73
N PRO A 921 6.60 -13.86 -4.42
CA PRO A 921 5.97 -12.79 -3.66
C PRO A 921 6.51 -12.63 -2.24
N ARG A 922 7.08 -13.70 -1.67
CA ARG A 922 7.64 -13.72 -0.31
C ARG A 922 8.95 -14.49 -0.28
N ASP A 923 9.98 -13.86 0.23
CA ASP A 923 11.25 -14.51 0.55
C ASP A 923 11.20 -15.01 2.01
N PRO A 924 11.35 -16.32 2.26
CA PRO A 924 11.25 -16.92 3.60
C PRO A 924 12.47 -16.62 4.48
N THR A 925 13.53 -16.02 3.92
CA THR A 925 14.74 -15.68 4.67
C THR A 925 14.54 -14.41 5.48
N PRO A 926 15.28 -14.21 6.58
CA PRO A 926 15.19 -12.98 7.38
C PRO A 926 15.57 -11.69 6.62
N VAL A 927 16.30 -11.80 5.50
CA VAL A 927 16.79 -10.65 4.73
C VAL A 927 15.76 -10.17 3.72
N GLN A 928 14.91 -11.08 3.21
CA GLN A 928 13.86 -10.78 2.25
C GLN A 928 14.35 -10.07 0.97
N ALA A 929 15.54 -10.44 0.48
CA ALA A 929 16.21 -9.76 -0.64
C ALA A 929 15.84 -10.32 -2.02
N SER A 930 15.10 -11.43 -2.06
CA SER A 930 14.82 -12.20 -3.28
C SER A 930 13.33 -12.22 -3.64
N GLU A 931 12.49 -11.40 -3.04
CA GLU A 931 11.07 -11.30 -3.39
C GLU A 931 10.79 -10.24 -4.46
N LEU A 932 9.54 -10.19 -4.94
CA LEU A 932 9.06 -9.08 -5.77
C LEU A 932 9.27 -7.75 -5.03
N ALA A 933 9.78 -6.75 -5.74
CA ALA A 933 10.23 -5.50 -5.14
C ALA A 933 9.10 -4.60 -4.59
N GLU A 934 7.84 -4.86 -4.96
CA GLU A 934 6.70 -3.99 -4.65
C GLU A 934 5.66 -4.72 -3.79
N ALA A 935 5.63 -4.43 -2.47
CA ALA A 935 4.76 -5.12 -1.50
C ALA A 935 3.26 -5.03 -1.84
N LYS A 936 2.82 -3.94 -2.47
CA LYS A 936 1.43 -3.76 -2.90
C LYS A 936 1.09 -4.63 -4.13
N GLU A 937 2.05 -4.86 -5.03
CA GLU A 937 1.93 -5.81 -6.14
C GLU A 937 1.77 -7.24 -5.60
N VAL A 938 2.61 -7.62 -4.62
CA VAL A 938 2.52 -8.89 -3.87
C VAL A 938 1.13 -9.07 -3.28
N ALA A 939 0.69 -8.12 -2.44
CA ALA A 939 -0.61 -8.22 -1.76
C ALA A 939 -1.79 -8.29 -2.75
N THR A 940 -1.69 -7.63 -3.90
CA THR A 940 -2.71 -7.67 -4.95
C THR A 940 -2.83 -9.05 -5.57
N VAL A 941 -1.71 -9.67 -5.95
CA VAL A 941 -1.69 -11.01 -6.54
C VAL A 941 -2.15 -12.08 -5.54
N GLU A 942 -1.65 -12.01 -4.30
CA GLU A 942 -2.07 -12.93 -3.23
C GLU A 942 -3.57 -12.84 -2.99
N ARG A 943 -4.12 -11.62 -2.94
CA ARG A 943 -5.57 -11.38 -2.80
C ARG A 943 -6.35 -11.93 -3.99
N TRP A 944 -5.88 -11.73 -5.22
CA TRP A 944 -6.58 -12.26 -6.40
C TRP A 944 -6.69 -13.78 -6.40
N LEU A 945 -5.64 -14.49 -5.99
CA LEU A 945 -5.67 -15.95 -5.88
C LEU A 945 -6.55 -16.43 -4.73
N ALA A 946 -6.46 -15.78 -3.56
CA ALA A 946 -7.29 -16.10 -2.40
C ALA A 946 -8.78 -15.85 -2.70
N ASP A 947 -9.12 -14.70 -3.30
CA ASP A 947 -10.49 -14.36 -3.66
C ASP A 947 -11.02 -15.24 -4.80
N PHE A 948 -10.18 -15.60 -5.78
CA PHE A 948 -10.55 -16.61 -6.80
C PHE A 948 -10.92 -17.93 -6.13
N GLN A 949 -10.07 -18.44 -5.24
CA GLN A 949 -10.29 -19.69 -4.55
C GLN A 949 -11.56 -19.63 -3.68
N TRP A 950 -11.73 -18.55 -2.93
CA TRP A 950 -12.89 -18.32 -2.08
C TRP A 950 -14.21 -18.25 -2.85
N ALA A 951 -14.24 -17.47 -3.94
CA ALA A 951 -15.48 -17.21 -4.69
C ALA A 951 -15.88 -18.36 -5.63
N SER A 952 -14.89 -19.08 -6.19
CA SER A 952 -15.15 -20.16 -7.16
C SER A 952 -15.18 -21.55 -6.53
N GLY A 953 -14.55 -21.72 -5.35
CA GLY A 953 -14.30 -23.02 -4.72
C GLY A 953 -13.22 -23.87 -5.41
N LYS A 954 -12.54 -23.33 -6.42
CA LYS A 954 -11.52 -23.99 -7.24
C LYS A 954 -10.12 -23.82 -6.65
N GLY A 955 -9.21 -24.73 -6.97
CA GLY A 955 -7.85 -24.71 -6.43
C GLY A 955 -6.99 -23.56 -6.96
N ALA A 956 -6.16 -22.96 -6.11
CA ALA A 956 -5.13 -22.01 -6.52
C ALA A 956 -3.75 -22.36 -5.90
N ALA A 957 -2.69 -22.24 -6.70
CA ALA A 957 -1.31 -22.44 -6.25
C ALA A 957 -0.36 -21.46 -6.95
N MET A 958 0.78 -21.20 -6.31
CA MET A 958 1.86 -20.36 -6.79
C MET A 958 3.19 -21.12 -6.70
N VAL A 959 3.98 -21.09 -7.77
CA VAL A 959 5.29 -21.74 -7.85
C VAL A 959 6.36 -20.75 -8.32
N ASN A 960 7.35 -20.52 -7.45
CA ASN A 960 8.40 -19.53 -7.62
C ASN A 960 9.81 -20.11 -7.37
N SER A 961 10.86 -19.27 -7.48
CA SER A 961 12.28 -19.68 -7.39
C SER A 961 13.17 -18.56 -6.83
N HIS A 962 14.35 -18.27 -7.42
CA HIS A 962 15.22 -17.11 -7.16
C HIS A 962 15.97 -17.06 -5.80
N VAL A 963 15.31 -17.40 -4.70
CA VAL A 963 15.89 -17.34 -3.34
C VAL A 963 17.08 -18.30 -3.18
N GLY A 964 17.10 -19.36 -3.98
CA GLY A 964 18.07 -20.45 -3.87
C GLY A 964 17.91 -21.32 -2.63
N THR A 965 16.66 -21.46 -2.19
CA THR A 965 16.21 -22.22 -1.03
C THR A 965 14.91 -22.94 -1.38
N PHE A 966 14.79 -24.21 -1.04
CA PHE A 966 13.50 -24.90 -1.11
C PHE A 966 12.63 -24.47 0.06
N ALA A 967 11.41 -24.00 -0.21
CA ALA A 967 10.47 -23.62 0.83
C ALA A 967 9.03 -23.84 0.39
N ALA A 968 8.15 -24.08 1.37
CA ALA A 968 6.72 -24.26 1.15
C ALA A 968 5.94 -23.50 2.23
N SER A 969 4.94 -22.76 1.80
CA SER A 969 4.09 -21.91 2.64
C SER A 969 2.66 -21.85 2.08
N GLU A 970 1.75 -21.25 2.84
CA GLU A 970 0.37 -21.00 2.40
C GLU A 970 -0.02 -19.58 2.81
N VAL A 971 -0.76 -18.90 1.94
CA VAL A 971 -1.31 -17.56 2.20
C VAL A 971 -2.79 -17.59 1.88
N ASP A 972 -3.64 -17.42 2.91
CA ASP A 972 -5.10 -17.45 2.79
C ASP A 972 -5.62 -18.67 1.98
N GLY A 973 -5.06 -19.84 2.30
CA GLY A 973 -5.42 -21.14 1.70
C GLY A 973 -4.80 -21.45 0.34
N VAL A 974 -4.05 -20.53 -0.25
CA VAL A 974 -3.33 -20.76 -1.52
C VAL A 974 -1.96 -21.35 -1.21
N ALA A 975 -1.57 -22.43 -1.89
CA ALA A 975 -0.26 -23.05 -1.72
C ALA A 975 0.84 -22.23 -2.44
N TYR A 976 1.96 -21.96 -1.75
CA TYR A 976 3.13 -21.26 -2.29
C TYR A 976 4.36 -22.14 -2.15
N LEU A 977 4.96 -22.48 -3.28
CA LEU A 977 6.17 -23.28 -3.36
C LEU A 977 7.31 -22.44 -3.93
N ILE A 978 8.45 -22.45 -3.25
CA ILE A 978 9.72 -21.93 -3.77
C ILE A 978 10.59 -23.13 -4.10
N ASN A 979 10.87 -23.31 -5.39
CA ASN A 979 11.86 -24.25 -5.87
C ASN A 979 13.26 -23.68 -5.63
N GLY A 980 14.14 -24.44 -4.97
CA GLY A 980 15.52 -24.05 -4.75
C GLY A 980 16.41 -24.32 -5.96
N ASN A 981 17.74 -24.23 -5.77
CA ASN A 981 18.67 -24.29 -6.89
C ASN A 981 18.77 -25.68 -7.50
N SER A 982 18.71 -25.78 -8.83
CA SER A 982 18.94 -27.04 -9.55
C SER A 982 20.38 -27.21 -10.01
N GLY A 983 21.15 -26.13 -10.21
CA GLY A 983 22.57 -26.25 -10.62
C GLY A 983 23.55 -25.50 -9.73
N LYS A 984 23.23 -24.25 -9.42
CA LYS A 984 24.07 -23.36 -8.59
C LYS A 984 24.06 -23.79 -7.12
N ALA A 985 25.12 -23.44 -6.40
CA ALA A 985 25.17 -23.63 -4.95
C ALA A 985 24.01 -22.88 -4.25
N PRO A 986 23.36 -23.47 -3.23
CA PRO A 986 22.23 -22.85 -2.54
C PRO A 986 22.63 -21.62 -1.73
N SER A 987 21.68 -20.72 -1.49
CA SER A 987 21.90 -19.43 -0.80
C SER A 987 21.78 -19.49 0.72
N THR A 988 21.12 -20.52 1.26
CA THR A 988 20.88 -20.71 2.70
C THR A 988 21.58 -21.96 3.24
N SER A 989 21.48 -22.23 4.55
CA SER A 989 22.00 -23.46 5.17
C SER A 989 21.13 -24.69 4.82
N PRO A 990 21.65 -25.94 4.92
CA PRO A 990 20.85 -27.12 4.59
C PRO A 990 19.59 -27.27 5.44
N ALA A 991 19.64 -26.82 6.70
CA ALA A 991 18.52 -26.90 7.63
C ALA A 991 17.38 -25.93 7.29
N GLU A 992 17.66 -24.91 6.47
CA GLU A 992 16.69 -23.91 6.02
C GLU A 992 16.16 -24.21 4.62
N GLY A 993 16.48 -25.38 4.04
CA GLY A 993 16.12 -25.72 2.66
C GLY A 993 17.22 -25.43 1.63
N GLY A 994 18.42 -25.04 2.06
CA GLY A 994 19.55 -24.75 1.20
C GLY A 994 20.28 -26.02 0.73
N PHE A 995 19.80 -26.62 -0.34
CA PHE A 995 20.42 -27.73 -1.05
C PHE A 995 20.18 -27.63 -2.57
N THR A 996 20.81 -28.49 -3.37
CA THR A 996 20.53 -28.56 -4.81
C THR A 996 19.57 -29.70 -5.13
N GLY A 997 18.69 -29.50 -6.11
CA GLY A 997 17.68 -30.50 -6.47
C GLY A 997 16.60 -29.94 -7.39
N TRP A 998 15.43 -30.54 -7.35
CA TRP A 998 14.27 -30.16 -8.15
C TRP A 998 12.98 -30.61 -7.45
N THR A 999 11.82 -30.17 -7.93
CA THR A 999 10.53 -30.55 -7.34
C THR A 999 9.65 -31.28 -8.36
N MET A 1000 9.05 -32.41 -7.97
CA MET A 1000 7.96 -33.03 -8.71
C MET A 1000 6.63 -32.54 -8.12
N ILE A 1001 5.73 -32.04 -8.96
CA ILE A 1001 4.37 -31.66 -8.56
C ILE A 1001 3.41 -32.72 -9.05
N GLY A 1002 2.74 -33.37 -8.11
CA GLY A 1002 1.57 -34.20 -8.36
C GLY A 1002 0.29 -33.36 -8.34
N VAL A 1003 -0.66 -33.70 -9.20
CA VAL A 1003 -1.93 -32.99 -9.31
C VAL A 1003 -3.11 -33.95 -9.36
N ASP A 1004 -4.04 -33.80 -8.40
CA ASP A 1004 -5.36 -34.44 -8.41
C ASP A 1004 -6.42 -33.41 -8.84
N PRO A 1005 -6.95 -33.46 -10.08
CA PRO A 1005 -7.84 -32.43 -10.60
C PRO A 1005 -9.13 -32.27 -9.79
N VAL A 1006 -9.44 -31.04 -9.36
CA VAL A 1006 -10.68 -30.72 -8.64
C VAL A 1006 -11.89 -30.89 -9.56
N SER A 1007 -12.78 -31.81 -9.23
CA SER A 1007 -13.99 -32.07 -10.03
C SER A 1007 -15.10 -31.03 -9.80
N PRO A 1008 -16.09 -30.92 -10.69
CA PRO A 1008 -17.25 -30.04 -10.51
C PRO A 1008 -18.02 -30.18 -9.20
N LEU A 1009 -18.07 -31.39 -8.63
CA LEU A 1009 -18.73 -31.60 -7.34
C LEU A 1009 -17.87 -31.13 -6.17
N GLU A 1010 -16.54 -31.20 -6.31
CA GLU A 1010 -15.58 -30.83 -5.28
C GLU A 1010 -15.41 -29.32 -5.16
N TRP A 1011 -15.47 -28.55 -6.26
CA TRP A 1011 -15.46 -27.08 -6.16
C TRP A 1011 -16.84 -26.47 -5.87
N LEU A 1012 -17.95 -27.18 -6.12
CA LEU A 1012 -19.29 -26.66 -5.81
C LEU A 1012 -19.54 -26.50 -4.31
N VAL A 1013 -19.05 -27.42 -3.49
CA VAL A 1013 -19.26 -27.37 -2.03
C VAL A 1013 -18.56 -26.17 -1.40
N PRO A 1014 -17.26 -25.91 -1.65
CA PRO A 1014 -16.58 -24.73 -1.14
C PRO A 1014 -17.15 -23.43 -1.72
N ARG A 1015 -17.61 -23.43 -2.97
CA ARG A 1015 -18.31 -22.25 -3.54
C ARG A 1015 -19.57 -21.86 -2.75
N LEU A 1016 -20.31 -22.85 -2.23
CA LEU A 1016 -21.52 -22.62 -1.43
C LEU A 1016 -21.23 -22.49 0.07
N PHE A 1017 -20.13 -23.08 0.52
CA PHE A 1017 -19.70 -23.14 1.91
C PHE A 1017 -18.17 -22.97 1.98
N PRO A 1018 -17.64 -21.74 1.83
CA PRO A 1018 -16.20 -21.49 1.70
C PRO A 1018 -15.33 -22.07 2.83
N GLN A 1019 -15.89 -22.15 4.04
CA GLN A 1019 -15.26 -22.77 5.21
C GLN A 1019 -14.94 -24.27 5.06
N ALA A 1020 -15.50 -24.94 4.05
CA ALA A 1020 -15.20 -26.34 3.76
C ALA A 1020 -13.75 -26.55 3.29
N GLY A 1021 -13.08 -25.48 2.83
CA GLY A 1021 -11.77 -25.54 2.20
C GLY A 1021 -11.85 -26.16 0.81
N VAL A 1022 -10.88 -25.86 -0.05
CA VAL A 1022 -10.81 -26.52 -1.37
C VAL A 1022 -10.29 -27.94 -1.22
N ALA A 1023 -10.69 -28.81 -2.15
CA ALA A 1023 -10.16 -30.17 -2.21
C ALA A 1023 -8.63 -30.14 -2.34
N ASP A 1024 -7.97 -31.06 -1.64
CA ASP A 1024 -6.52 -31.25 -1.73
C ASP A 1024 -6.16 -31.74 -3.14
N TRP A 1025 -5.42 -30.92 -3.90
CA TRP A 1025 -5.25 -31.09 -5.36
C TRP A 1025 -3.82 -30.89 -5.85
N PHE A 1026 -2.94 -30.31 -5.02
CA PHE A 1026 -1.61 -29.86 -5.39
C PHE A 1026 -0.60 -30.43 -4.41
N HIS A 1027 0.35 -31.24 -4.88
CA HIS A 1027 1.29 -31.94 -3.99
C HIS A 1027 2.73 -31.79 -4.47
N ALA A 1028 3.60 -31.26 -3.61
CA ALA A 1028 5.01 -31.02 -3.89
C ALA A 1028 5.90 -32.11 -3.29
N GLU A 1029 6.67 -32.78 -4.14
CA GLU A 1029 7.71 -33.72 -3.76
C GLU A 1029 9.09 -33.10 -4.05
N ILE A 1030 9.72 -32.56 -3.00
CA ILE A 1030 10.99 -31.82 -3.06
C ILE A 1030 12.16 -32.80 -3.01
N ARG A 1031 12.85 -32.93 -4.14
CA ARG A 1031 13.86 -33.97 -4.40
C ARG A 1031 15.27 -33.37 -4.40
N PRO A 1032 16.06 -33.55 -3.33
CA PRO A 1032 17.46 -33.18 -3.34
C PRO A 1032 18.24 -34.06 -4.32
N HIS A 1033 19.33 -33.55 -4.86
CA HIS A 1033 20.37 -34.40 -5.45
C HIS A 1033 20.97 -35.29 -4.35
N VAL A 1034 21.06 -36.59 -4.62
CA VAL A 1034 21.61 -37.58 -3.68
C VAL A 1034 22.87 -38.20 -4.26
N ASP A 1035 24.04 -37.87 -3.71
CA ASP A 1035 25.28 -38.59 -4.02
C ASP A 1035 25.39 -39.83 -3.12
N THR A 1036 25.12 -39.66 -1.83
CA THR A 1036 24.95 -40.75 -0.85
C THR A 1036 23.81 -40.43 0.12
N LEU A 1037 23.22 -41.47 0.72
CA LEU A 1037 22.22 -41.37 1.77
C LEU A 1037 22.63 -42.26 2.94
N ASP A 1038 22.90 -41.64 4.08
CA ASP A 1038 23.31 -42.32 5.31
C ASP A 1038 22.20 -42.29 6.34
N LEU A 1039 21.86 -43.43 6.94
CA LEU A 1039 20.87 -43.57 8.00
C LEU A 1039 21.54 -44.05 9.29
N SER A 1040 21.48 -43.24 10.33
CA SER A 1040 21.95 -43.57 11.67
C SER A 1040 20.76 -43.81 12.60
N ALA A 1041 20.68 -45.02 13.16
CA ALA A 1041 19.71 -45.41 14.17
C ALA A 1041 20.38 -46.30 15.23
N PRO A 1042 19.84 -46.41 16.45
CA PRO A 1042 20.39 -47.28 17.47
C PRO A 1042 20.33 -48.76 17.04
N GLU A 1043 21.47 -49.46 17.09
CA GLU A 1043 21.53 -50.89 16.76
C GLU A 1043 20.77 -51.75 17.79
N THR A 1044 20.71 -51.30 19.05
CA THR A 1044 20.02 -51.98 20.15
C THR A 1044 19.31 -50.98 21.06
N LEU A 1045 18.06 -51.27 21.45
CA LEU A 1045 17.27 -50.49 22.41
C LEU A 1045 16.55 -51.41 23.38
N ALA A 1046 16.67 -51.21 24.68
CA ALA A 1046 15.86 -51.93 25.67
C ALA A 1046 14.37 -51.56 25.54
N VAL A 1047 13.45 -52.49 25.87
CA VAL A 1047 12.01 -52.21 25.86
C VAL A 1047 11.69 -50.96 26.71
N GLY A 1048 10.97 -50.00 26.13
CA GLY A 1048 10.64 -48.71 26.73
C GLY A 1048 11.71 -47.63 26.54
N ALA A 1049 12.92 -47.97 26.06
CA ALA A 1049 13.95 -46.99 25.74
C ALA A 1049 13.71 -46.35 24.37
N SER A 1050 14.22 -45.13 24.22
CA SER A 1050 14.11 -44.33 23.00
C SER A 1050 15.47 -43.76 22.62
N GLY A 1051 15.82 -43.80 21.34
CA GLY A 1051 17.08 -43.24 20.81
C GLY A 1051 16.86 -42.37 19.57
N PRO A 1052 17.81 -41.46 19.26
CA PRO A 1052 17.70 -40.59 18.10
C PRO A 1052 17.91 -41.37 16.80
N VAL A 1053 17.17 -40.99 15.76
CA VAL A 1053 17.41 -41.39 14.38
C VAL A 1053 17.72 -40.14 13.57
N SER A 1054 18.74 -40.22 12.73
CA SER A 1054 19.06 -39.17 11.77
C SER A 1054 19.36 -39.79 10.42
N ALA A 1055 18.96 -39.12 9.35
CA ALA A 1055 19.38 -39.44 8.01
C ALA A 1055 19.96 -38.20 7.35
N VAL A 1056 21.00 -38.39 6.53
CA VAL A 1056 21.76 -37.32 5.89
C VAL A 1056 21.99 -37.69 4.43
N VAL A 1057 21.62 -36.78 3.54
CA VAL A 1057 22.02 -36.79 2.13
C VAL A 1057 23.34 -36.06 2.01
N THR A 1058 24.32 -36.66 1.31
CA THR A 1058 25.52 -35.94 0.88
C THR A 1058 25.34 -35.48 -0.56
N GLN A 1059 25.65 -34.21 -0.84
CA GLN A 1059 25.71 -33.65 -2.19
C GLN A 1059 26.88 -32.67 -2.30
N ALA A 1060 27.80 -32.89 -3.24
CA ALA A 1060 28.98 -32.03 -3.46
C ALA A 1060 29.76 -31.71 -2.15
N GLY A 1061 29.89 -32.70 -1.26
CA GLY A 1061 30.58 -32.56 0.04
C GLY A 1061 29.78 -31.88 1.16
N ARG A 1062 28.51 -31.51 0.90
CA ARG A 1062 27.60 -30.89 1.88
C ARG A 1062 26.66 -31.94 2.47
N ALA A 1063 26.53 -31.93 3.80
CA ALA A 1063 25.57 -32.73 4.53
C ALA A 1063 24.21 -32.03 4.60
N VAL A 1064 23.17 -32.65 4.03
CA VAL A 1064 21.79 -32.18 4.03
C VAL A 1064 20.97 -33.09 4.95
N PRO A 1065 20.40 -32.58 6.05
CA PRO A 1065 19.57 -33.40 6.91
C PRO A 1065 18.30 -33.81 6.15
N VAL A 1066 17.90 -35.07 6.28
CA VAL A 1066 16.62 -35.56 5.76
C VAL A 1066 15.52 -35.12 6.73
N ALA A 1067 15.17 -33.85 6.61
CA ALA A 1067 14.13 -33.17 7.37
C ALA A 1067 13.38 -32.23 6.43
N TYR A 1068 12.19 -31.76 6.85
CA TYR A 1068 11.43 -30.78 6.09
C TYR A 1068 12.33 -29.60 5.68
N PRO A 1069 12.34 -29.16 4.40
CA PRO A 1069 11.36 -29.51 3.36
C PRO A 1069 11.73 -30.71 2.46
N VAL A 1070 12.79 -31.48 2.76
CA VAL A 1070 13.13 -32.68 1.97
C VAL A 1070 12.00 -33.71 2.00
N SER A 1071 11.51 -34.10 0.83
CA SER A 1071 10.57 -35.22 0.70
C SER A 1071 11.29 -36.54 0.92
N ALA A 1072 10.84 -37.31 1.92
CA ALA A 1072 11.42 -38.59 2.28
C ALA A 1072 10.33 -39.59 2.65
N ASP A 1073 10.44 -40.82 2.14
CA ASP A 1073 9.57 -41.93 2.54
C ASP A 1073 10.24 -42.76 3.62
N TRP A 1074 9.68 -42.71 4.82
CA TRP A 1074 10.12 -43.53 5.95
C TRP A 1074 9.22 -44.77 6.04
N ALA A 1075 9.82 -45.95 6.06
CA ALA A 1075 9.11 -47.23 6.07
C ALA A 1075 9.91 -48.29 6.86
N GLY A 1076 9.45 -49.54 6.81
CA GLY A 1076 10.10 -50.69 7.43
C GLY A 1076 9.16 -51.53 8.27
N THR A 1077 9.72 -52.41 9.11
CA THR A 1077 8.94 -53.20 10.08
C THR A 1077 8.69 -52.46 11.40
N VAL A 1078 9.30 -51.29 11.59
CA VAL A 1078 8.92 -50.35 12.65
C VAL A 1078 7.61 -49.64 12.31
N HIS A 1079 6.84 -49.28 13.32
CA HIS A 1079 5.68 -48.40 13.15
C HIS A 1079 6.14 -46.97 12.88
N ILE A 1080 5.72 -46.35 11.77
CA ILE A 1080 6.02 -44.95 11.46
C ILE A 1080 4.93 -44.08 12.07
N GLY A 1081 5.26 -43.34 13.11
CA GLY A 1081 4.36 -42.51 13.89
C GLY A 1081 4.59 -42.60 15.40
N PRO A 1082 3.88 -41.78 16.19
CA PRO A 1082 4.06 -41.75 17.63
C PRO A 1082 3.63 -43.06 18.27
N VAL A 1083 4.29 -43.45 19.37
CA VAL A 1083 4.07 -44.72 20.11
C VAL A 1083 2.58 -45.00 20.38
N ARG A 1084 1.79 -43.97 20.69
CA ARG A 1084 0.35 -44.10 20.98
C ARG A 1084 -0.48 -44.67 19.83
N THR A 1085 0.03 -44.61 18.59
CA THR A 1085 -0.63 -45.13 17.39
C THR A 1085 -0.09 -46.49 16.95
N ALA A 1086 0.94 -47.00 17.61
CA ALA A 1086 1.58 -48.24 17.22
C ALA A 1086 0.66 -49.45 17.50
N PRO A 1087 0.58 -50.41 16.56
CA PRO A 1087 -0.04 -51.71 16.81
C PRO A 1087 0.56 -52.41 18.03
N ARG A 1088 -0.23 -53.23 18.73
CA ARG A 1088 0.24 -53.96 19.93
C ARG A 1088 1.40 -54.91 19.67
N ASP A 1089 1.58 -55.30 18.41
CA ASP A 1089 2.64 -56.17 17.92
C ASP A 1089 3.79 -55.43 17.24
N ALA A 1090 3.82 -54.09 17.25
CA ALA A 1090 4.96 -53.33 16.76
C ALA A 1090 6.18 -53.54 17.68
N VAL A 1091 7.35 -53.88 17.10
CA VAL A 1091 8.62 -54.05 17.83
C VAL A 1091 9.20 -52.71 18.28
N ALA A 1092 9.15 -51.70 17.43
CA ALA A 1092 9.52 -50.33 17.73
C ALA A 1092 8.66 -49.35 16.93
N ALA A 1093 8.60 -48.09 17.37
CA ALA A 1093 7.92 -47.00 16.69
C ALA A 1093 8.87 -45.82 16.46
N TYR A 1094 8.90 -45.28 15.24
CA TYR A 1094 9.70 -44.12 14.86
C TYR A 1094 8.80 -42.89 14.69
N ASP A 1095 9.01 -41.87 15.50
CA ASP A 1095 8.25 -40.63 15.47
C ASP A 1095 8.99 -39.57 14.63
N LEU A 1096 8.41 -39.22 13.47
CA LEU A 1096 8.94 -38.25 12.51
C LEU A 1096 8.99 -36.80 13.02
N ALA A 1097 8.16 -36.46 14.00
CA ALA A 1097 8.13 -35.12 14.59
C ALA A 1097 9.27 -34.92 15.59
N THR A 1098 9.60 -35.99 16.34
CA THR A 1098 10.67 -35.93 17.35
C THR A 1098 12.02 -36.47 16.87
N GLY A 1099 12.04 -37.20 15.75
CA GLY A 1099 13.23 -37.89 15.26
C GLY A 1099 13.66 -39.05 16.17
N ARG A 1100 12.74 -39.65 16.94
CA ARG A 1100 13.06 -40.68 17.94
C ARG A 1100 12.45 -42.04 17.62
N LEU A 1101 13.26 -43.08 17.74
CA LEU A 1101 12.87 -44.48 17.66
C LEU A 1101 12.70 -45.04 19.08
N THR A 1102 11.53 -45.57 19.39
CA THR A 1102 11.19 -46.11 20.71
C THR A 1102 10.90 -47.60 20.63
N ALA A 1103 11.60 -48.40 21.43
CA ALA A 1103 11.41 -49.84 21.51
C ALA A 1103 10.16 -50.19 22.33
N LEU A 1104 9.30 -51.05 21.79
CA LEU A 1104 7.98 -51.37 22.39
C LEU A 1104 7.90 -52.81 22.89
N ARG A 1105 8.57 -53.75 22.21
CA ARG A 1105 8.64 -55.16 22.62
C ARG A 1105 9.89 -55.83 22.07
N GLN A 1106 10.25 -56.96 22.67
CA GLN A 1106 11.35 -57.80 22.21
C GLN A 1106 11.18 -58.22 20.75
N GLY A 1107 12.27 -58.16 19.98
CA GLY A 1107 12.31 -58.54 18.57
C GLY A 1107 13.25 -57.66 17.75
N THR A 1108 13.34 -57.93 16.45
CA THR A 1108 14.13 -57.13 15.51
C THR A 1108 13.20 -56.33 14.61
N ALA A 1109 13.51 -55.06 14.40
CA ALA A 1109 12.79 -54.20 13.47
C ALA A 1109 13.74 -53.49 12.51
N THR A 1110 13.25 -53.15 11.35
CA THR A 1110 13.97 -52.42 10.30
C THR A 1110 13.32 -51.07 10.10
N LEU A 1111 14.15 -50.05 9.93
CA LEU A 1111 13.74 -48.70 9.54
C LEU A 1111 14.45 -48.38 8.22
N THR A 1112 13.68 -47.95 7.23
CA THR A 1112 14.18 -47.54 5.92
C THR A 1112 13.81 -46.09 5.67
N VAL A 1113 14.67 -45.38 4.96
CA VAL A 1113 14.40 -44.04 4.45
C VAL A 1113 14.75 -44.00 2.97
N THR A 1114 13.84 -43.51 2.15
CA THR A 1114 14.06 -43.27 0.71
C THR A 1114 14.00 -41.78 0.43
N VAL A 1115 15.00 -41.27 -0.30
CA VAL A 1115 15.08 -39.87 -0.74
C VAL A 1115 15.51 -39.85 -2.20
N ASN A 1116 14.71 -39.22 -3.06
CA ASN A 1116 14.90 -39.16 -4.51
C ASN A 1116 15.26 -40.53 -5.11
N GLY A 1117 14.52 -41.57 -4.70
CA GLY A 1117 14.72 -42.96 -5.15
C GLY A 1117 15.93 -43.72 -4.57
N VAL A 1118 16.77 -43.10 -3.72
CA VAL A 1118 17.87 -43.77 -3.01
C VAL A 1118 17.39 -44.21 -1.63
N THR A 1119 17.59 -45.48 -1.28
CA THR A 1119 17.14 -46.05 0.00
C THR A 1119 18.30 -46.42 0.92
N ALA A 1120 18.21 -46.03 2.20
CA ALA A 1120 19.07 -46.52 3.27
C ALA A 1120 18.26 -47.31 4.31
N THR A 1121 18.86 -48.33 4.93
CA THR A 1121 18.20 -49.22 5.90
C THR A 1121 19.03 -49.37 7.16
N ALA A 1122 18.37 -49.28 8.32
CA ALA A 1122 18.94 -49.59 9.62
C ALA A 1122 18.13 -50.69 10.31
N THR A 1123 18.79 -51.53 11.09
CA THR A 1123 18.16 -52.61 11.87
C THR A 1123 18.34 -52.33 13.36
N VAL A 1124 17.24 -52.34 14.12
CA VAL A 1124 17.24 -52.24 15.57
C VAL A 1124 16.86 -53.58 16.20
N THR A 1125 17.63 -54.00 17.19
CA THR A 1125 17.30 -55.16 18.02
C THR A 1125 16.79 -54.69 19.38
N VAL A 1126 15.61 -55.18 19.77
CA VAL A 1126 15.04 -54.98 21.10
C VAL A 1126 15.24 -56.29 21.87
N PRO A 1127 16.21 -56.35 22.80
CA PRO A 1127 16.65 -57.58 23.45
C PRO A 1127 15.64 -58.12 24.46
#